data_AF-A0ABD0BMR0-F1
#
_entry.id   AF-A0ABD0BMR0-F1
#
_cell.length_a   1.000
_cell.length_b   1.000
_cell.length_c   1.000
_cell.angle_alpha   90.00
_cell.angle_beta   90.00
_cell.angle_gamma   90.00
#
_symmetry.space_group_name_H-M   'P 1'
#
loop_
_entity.id
_entity.type
_entity.pdbx_description
1 polymer ?
#
loop_
_entity_poly.entity_id
_entity_poly.type
_entity_poly.pdbx_seq_one_letter_code
_entity_poly.pdbx_strand_id
1 'polypeptide(L)'
;MSNNDKPHQAPIHGTEESQPGMDSLAPADGSHKPSPGLSAPGEQPTAPGSMKSPDADNEKLKSLDPHRKGGEGYALTTNQGVRIADDQNSLRAGTRGPTLLEDFILREKITHFDHERIPERIVHARGSAAHGYFQPYKSLKAITKADFLSDPNKITPVFVRFSTVQGGAGSADTVRDIRGFATKFYTEEGIFDLVGNNTPVFFIQDAHKFPDFVHAVKPEPHWAIPQGQSAHDTFWDYVSLQPETLHNVMWAMSDRGIPRSYRTMEGFGIHTFRLINAEGKATFVRFHWKPVAGKASLVWDEAQKLTGRDPDFHRRELWESIEAGDFPEYELGLQLIPEEDEFKFDFDLLDPTKLIPEELVPVQLVGKMVLNRNPDNFFAENEQAAFHPGHIVPGLDFTNDPLLQGRLFSYTDTQISRLGGPNFHEIPINRPTCPYHNFQRDGMHRQDIDTNPANYEPNSINDNWPRETPPGPKRGGFESYQERVDGTKIRERSQSFGEYYAQPRLFWNSQTPIEQQHIIGGFSFELSKVVRTYIRERVVDHLAHIDIQLAQGVANNLGITLTDEQCHAAPPKDVNGLKKDPSLSLYAVPGGSIKGRVVAILLNDKPRASDVLGIMKALKTQGVHAKLLYSRMGEVTADDGSVLPIAATFAGAPSLTVDAVIMPCGDVESLLGNGDAAYYLLEAYKHLKPIALAGDARKFKSLLKVPDQGEEGIVEGDNIDDAFMTRLFDLLAAHRVWSRSSKIDQIPA
;
A
#
# COMPACT_ATOMS: atom_id res chain seq x y z
N MET A 1 -15.96 28.78 -24.37
CA MET A 1 -16.00 30.26 -24.30
C MET A 1 -15.13 30.67 -23.14
N SER A 2 -13.98 31.28 -23.43
CA SER A 2 -13.08 31.89 -22.44
C SER A 2 -13.84 32.95 -21.66
N ASN A 3 -13.91 32.80 -20.35
CA ASN A 3 -14.52 33.79 -19.46
C ASN A 3 -13.60 34.05 -18.27
N ASN A 4 -12.31 34.27 -18.52
CA ASN A 4 -11.37 34.80 -17.53
C ASN A 4 -10.27 35.65 -18.22
N ASP A 5 -10.68 36.79 -18.80
CA ASP A 5 -9.77 37.77 -19.43
C ASP A 5 -8.94 38.60 -18.42
N LYS A 6 -8.98 38.28 -17.11
CA LYS A 6 -8.12 38.94 -16.11
C LYS A 6 -7.45 37.92 -15.19
N PRO A 7 -6.11 37.95 -15.06
CA PRO A 7 -5.42 37.12 -14.08
C PRO A 7 -5.85 37.51 -12.67
N HIS A 8 -6.02 36.50 -11.80
CA HIS A 8 -6.25 36.71 -10.38
C HIS A 8 -5.12 37.57 -9.78
N GLN A 9 -5.49 38.57 -8.97
CA GLN A 9 -4.56 39.37 -8.18
C GLN A 9 -4.69 38.97 -6.70
N ALA A 10 -3.60 39.04 -5.95
CA ALA A 10 -3.67 38.84 -4.50
C ALA A 10 -4.57 39.92 -3.87
N PRO A 11 -5.51 39.56 -2.98
CA PRO A 11 -6.45 40.52 -2.43
C PRO A 11 -5.82 41.54 -1.45
N ILE A 12 -4.60 41.26 -0.97
CA ILE A 12 -3.92 42.04 0.07
C ILE A 12 -2.51 42.42 -0.40
N HIS A 13 -2.19 43.72 -0.27
CA HIS A 13 -0.90 44.30 -0.70
C HIS A 13 -0.26 45.21 0.37
N GLY A 14 -0.96 45.50 1.47
CA GLY A 14 -0.55 46.44 2.50
C GLY A 14 -0.56 45.80 3.89
N THR A 15 -0.70 46.65 4.91
CA THR A 15 -0.68 46.25 6.33
C THR A 15 -1.93 45.48 6.76
N GLU A 16 -2.94 45.32 5.88
CA GLU A 16 -4.15 44.56 6.20
C GLU A 16 -3.83 43.07 6.43
N GLU A 17 -2.72 42.55 5.90
CA GLU A 17 -2.29 41.16 6.10
C GLU A 17 -2.01 40.83 7.58
N SER A 18 -1.54 41.81 8.34
CA SER A 18 -1.21 41.69 9.76
C SER A 18 -2.32 42.20 10.68
N GLN A 19 -3.55 42.34 10.14
CA GLN A 19 -4.72 42.82 10.86
C GLN A 19 -5.88 41.82 10.76
N PRO A 20 -6.80 41.79 11.74
CA PRO A 20 -8.05 41.06 11.60
C PRO A 20 -8.96 41.70 10.54
N GLY A 21 -9.98 40.97 10.08
CA GLY A 21 -10.96 41.49 9.12
C GLY A 21 -10.52 41.36 7.65
N MET A 22 -9.64 40.41 7.34
CA MET A 22 -9.34 40.03 5.95
C MET A 22 -10.56 39.46 5.20
N ASP A 23 -11.57 38.99 5.94
CA ASP A 23 -12.86 38.48 5.45
C ASP A 23 -12.73 37.45 4.32
N SER A 24 -13.52 37.56 3.24
CA SER A 24 -13.54 36.56 2.16
C SER A 24 -12.28 36.64 1.29
N LEU A 25 -11.47 35.58 1.32
CA LEU A 25 -10.24 35.45 0.52
C LEU A 25 -10.39 34.50 -0.68
N ALA A 26 -11.52 33.83 -0.81
CA ALA A 26 -11.80 32.93 -1.92
C ALA A 26 -11.90 33.71 -3.25
N PRO A 27 -11.45 33.14 -4.38
CA PRO A 27 -11.67 33.74 -5.69
C PRO A 27 -13.18 33.78 -6.00
N ALA A 28 -13.62 34.88 -6.60
CA ALA A 28 -15.04 35.12 -6.89
C ALA A 28 -15.63 34.11 -7.89
N ASP A 29 -14.79 33.46 -8.69
CA ASP A 29 -15.20 32.41 -9.64
C ASP A 29 -15.42 31.04 -8.98
N GLY A 30 -15.11 30.90 -7.68
CA GLY A 30 -15.33 29.66 -6.93
C GLY A 30 -14.32 28.54 -7.23
N SER A 31 -13.28 28.81 -8.01
CA SER A 31 -12.29 27.80 -8.46
C SER A 31 -11.52 27.08 -7.34
N HIS A 32 -11.56 27.59 -6.11
CA HIS A 32 -11.00 26.95 -4.92
C HIS A 32 -11.77 25.70 -4.44
N LYS A 33 -13.07 25.57 -4.76
CA LYS A 33 -13.90 24.44 -4.30
C LYS A 33 -13.82 23.31 -5.33
N PRO A 34 -13.32 22.11 -4.97
CA PRO A 34 -13.48 20.95 -5.83
C PRO A 34 -14.95 20.56 -5.91
N SER A 35 -15.39 20.13 -7.08
CA SER A 35 -16.75 19.61 -7.24
C SER A 35 -16.92 18.28 -6.49
N PRO A 36 -17.98 18.10 -5.69
CA PRO A 36 -18.36 16.79 -5.15
C PRO A 36 -18.64 15.80 -6.28
N GLY A 37 -18.34 14.53 -6.03
CA GLY A 37 -18.46 13.45 -7.01
C GLY A 37 -17.14 13.06 -7.66
N LEU A 38 -17.25 12.16 -8.64
CA LEU A 38 -16.08 11.53 -9.26
C LEU A 38 -15.35 12.50 -10.20
N SER A 39 -14.02 12.51 -10.15
CA SER A 39 -13.18 13.28 -11.10
C SER A 39 -11.88 12.53 -11.39
N ALA A 40 -11.36 12.66 -12.60
CA ALA A 40 -10.10 12.02 -12.97
C ALA A 40 -8.92 12.58 -12.16
N PRO A 41 -7.82 11.82 -12.00
CA PRO A 41 -6.62 12.30 -11.31
C PRO A 41 -6.09 13.61 -11.88
N GLY A 42 -5.96 14.63 -11.04
CA GLY A 42 -5.48 15.97 -11.42
C GLY A 42 -6.51 16.89 -12.09
N GLU A 43 -7.75 16.44 -12.31
CA GLU A 43 -8.83 17.27 -12.87
C GLU A 43 -9.35 18.31 -11.85
N GLN A 44 -9.33 17.97 -10.58
CA GLN A 44 -9.76 18.80 -9.46
C GLN A 44 -8.75 18.70 -8.31
N PRO A 45 -8.71 19.68 -7.40
CA PRO A 45 -8.06 19.50 -6.10
C PRO A 45 -8.66 18.30 -5.37
N THR A 46 -7.83 17.50 -4.70
CA THR A 46 -8.31 16.44 -3.82
C THR A 46 -8.98 17.04 -2.58
N ALA A 47 -9.86 16.27 -1.92
CA ALA A 47 -10.61 16.75 -0.75
C ALA A 47 -10.89 15.66 0.28
N PRO A 48 -11.22 16.04 1.54
CA PRO A 48 -11.77 15.12 2.54
C PRO A 48 -12.91 14.26 1.98
N GLY A 49 -12.94 12.98 2.33
CA GLY A 49 -13.90 12.03 1.73
C GLY A 49 -15.37 12.41 1.91
N SER A 50 -15.76 13.01 3.03
CA SER A 50 -17.13 13.51 3.27
C SER A 50 -17.50 14.69 2.38
N MET A 51 -16.52 15.48 1.92
CA MET A 51 -16.73 16.59 1.00
C MET A 51 -16.71 16.12 -0.46
N LYS A 52 -15.79 15.20 -0.79
CA LYS A 52 -15.61 14.71 -2.15
C LYS A 52 -16.63 13.65 -2.56
N SER A 53 -17.00 12.77 -1.65
CA SER A 53 -17.89 11.64 -1.90
C SER A 53 -18.92 11.48 -0.75
N PRO A 54 -19.76 12.50 -0.50
CA PRO A 54 -20.74 12.47 0.60
C PRO A 54 -21.71 11.28 0.50
N ASP A 55 -22.01 10.83 -0.72
CA ASP A 55 -22.94 9.72 -0.97
C ASP A 55 -22.32 8.33 -0.74
N ALA A 56 -21.00 8.23 -0.63
CA ALA A 56 -20.31 6.99 -0.30
C ALA A 56 -20.33 6.80 1.23
N ASP A 57 -21.30 6.04 1.73
CA ASP A 57 -21.56 5.90 3.17
C ASP A 57 -21.69 4.43 3.61
N ASN A 58 -21.45 4.19 4.90
CA ASN A 58 -21.63 2.90 5.57
C ASN A 58 -21.81 3.11 7.08
N GLU A 59 -22.19 2.07 7.83
CA GLU A 59 -22.43 2.20 9.28
C GLU A 59 -21.24 2.74 10.07
N LYS A 60 -20.00 2.43 9.66
CA LYS A 60 -18.82 2.99 10.31
C LYS A 60 -18.69 4.49 10.03
N LEU A 61 -18.85 4.91 8.78
CA LEU A 61 -18.75 6.32 8.38
C LEU A 61 -19.83 7.17 9.06
N LYS A 62 -21.07 6.68 9.18
CA LYS A 62 -22.13 7.33 9.97
C LYS A 62 -21.76 7.46 11.44
N SER A 63 -21.16 6.41 12.03
CA SER A 63 -20.71 6.46 13.44
C SER A 63 -19.64 7.53 13.71
N LEU A 64 -18.96 8.02 12.67
CA LEU A 64 -17.98 9.09 12.76
C LEU A 64 -18.60 10.50 12.67
N ASP A 65 -19.84 10.65 12.18
CA ASP A 65 -20.50 11.97 12.04
C ASP A 65 -20.50 12.82 13.31
N PRO A 66 -20.79 12.28 14.51
CA PRO A 66 -20.76 13.07 15.75
C PRO A 66 -19.39 13.69 16.06
N HIS A 67 -18.33 13.13 15.46
CA HIS A 67 -16.94 13.55 15.66
C HIS A 67 -16.41 14.43 14.52
N ARG A 68 -17.17 14.62 13.45
CA ARG A 68 -16.81 15.53 12.34
C ARG A 68 -16.99 16.98 12.76
N LYS A 69 -16.04 17.84 12.35
CA LYS A 69 -16.08 19.29 12.58
C LYS A 69 -15.95 20.01 11.24
N GLY A 70 -16.99 20.79 10.89
CA GLY A 70 -16.96 21.69 9.74
C GLY A 70 -16.34 23.05 10.11
N GLY A 71 -16.06 23.88 9.10
CA GLY A 71 -15.54 25.24 9.28
C GLY A 71 -16.41 26.36 8.71
N GLU A 72 -17.22 26.09 7.68
CA GLU A 72 -18.01 27.12 6.99
C GLU A 72 -19.11 27.68 7.92
N GLY A 73 -19.18 29.01 8.04
CA GLY A 73 -20.17 29.71 8.87
C GLY A 73 -19.88 29.75 10.37
N TYR A 74 -18.76 29.20 10.84
CA TYR A 74 -18.36 29.25 12.26
C TYR A 74 -17.37 30.38 12.54
N ALA A 75 -17.41 30.91 13.77
CA ALA A 75 -16.40 31.84 14.27
C ALA A 75 -15.12 31.07 14.65
N LEU A 76 -13.95 31.68 14.47
CA LEU A 76 -12.71 31.18 15.04
C LEU A 76 -12.77 31.31 16.58
N THR A 77 -12.48 30.22 17.28
CA THR A 77 -12.52 30.17 18.74
C THR A 77 -11.27 29.51 19.33
N THR A 78 -11.02 29.77 20.60
CA THR A 78 -10.20 28.90 21.47
C THR A 78 -10.87 27.53 21.61
N ASN A 79 -10.13 26.54 22.11
CA ASN A 79 -10.68 25.21 22.41
C ASN A 79 -11.74 25.26 23.52
N GLN A 80 -11.77 26.32 24.32
CA GLN A 80 -12.80 26.57 25.35
C GLN A 80 -14.03 27.33 24.80
N GLY A 81 -14.10 27.59 23.49
CA GLY A 81 -15.25 28.25 22.85
C GLY A 81 -15.26 29.78 22.93
N VAL A 82 -14.15 30.42 23.30
CA VAL A 82 -14.02 31.88 23.32
C VAL A 82 -13.70 32.38 21.92
N ARG A 83 -14.51 33.30 21.37
CA ARG A 83 -14.26 33.89 20.04
C ARG A 83 -12.95 34.69 20.03
N ILE A 84 -12.15 34.52 18.98
CA ILE A 84 -10.88 35.23 18.78
C ILE A 84 -11.13 36.45 17.90
N ALA A 85 -10.73 37.63 18.38
CA ALA A 85 -10.86 38.88 17.63
C ALA A 85 -9.69 39.13 16.68
N ASP A 86 -8.47 38.80 17.11
CA ASP A 86 -7.23 38.96 16.34
C ASP A 86 -6.40 37.68 16.49
N ASP A 87 -6.23 36.94 15.38
CA ASP A 87 -5.40 35.74 15.28
C ASP A 87 -4.04 36.02 14.61
N GLN A 88 -3.76 37.28 14.28
CA GLN A 88 -2.54 37.72 13.61
C GLN A 88 -1.46 38.13 14.63
N ASN A 89 -1.87 38.61 15.81
CA ASN A 89 -0.98 39.24 16.78
C ASN A 89 -1.04 38.60 18.17
N SER A 90 0.13 38.52 18.81
CA SER A 90 0.22 38.28 20.25
C SER A 90 -0.15 39.54 21.04
N LEU A 91 -0.69 39.37 22.25
CA LEU A 91 -0.85 40.45 23.21
C LEU A 91 0.52 40.93 23.74
N ARG A 92 0.77 42.24 23.66
CA ARG A 92 2.05 42.89 24.00
C ARG A 92 1.84 44.20 24.75
N ALA A 93 2.84 44.63 25.52
CA ALA A 93 2.86 45.96 26.14
C ALA A 93 3.21 47.07 25.11
N GLY A 94 2.23 47.41 24.27
CA GLY A 94 2.41 48.33 23.12
C GLY A 94 2.84 47.59 21.85
N THR A 95 2.68 48.23 20.69
CA THR A 95 2.86 47.60 19.36
C THR A 95 4.29 47.11 19.07
N ARG A 96 5.27 47.53 19.87
CA ARG A 96 6.68 47.07 19.80
C ARG A 96 7.22 46.59 21.15
N GLY A 97 6.33 46.24 22.07
CA GLY A 97 6.66 45.79 23.42
C GLY A 97 6.86 44.27 23.53
N PRO A 98 7.22 43.80 24.74
CA PRO A 98 7.29 42.36 25.04
C PRO A 98 5.91 41.70 24.97
N THR A 99 5.86 40.44 24.56
CA THR A 99 4.68 39.57 24.67
C THR A 99 4.35 39.30 26.13
N LEU A 100 3.06 39.30 26.47
CA LEU A 100 2.59 39.14 27.85
C LEU A 100 2.14 37.71 28.12
N LEU A 101 2.50 37.17 29.30
CA LEU A 101 2.13 35.80 29.70
C LEU A 101 0.62 35.62 29.89
N GLU A 102 -0.12 36.70 30.14
CA GLU A 102 -1.57 36.68 30.25
C GLU A 102 -2.29 36.36 28.93
N ASP A 103 -1.59 36.34 27.80
CA ASP A 103 -2.11 35.91 26.50
C ASP A 103 -2.41 34.40 26.47
N PHE A 104 -3.62 34.05 26.89
CA PHE A 104 -4.06 32.66 26.91
C PHE A 104 -4.39 32.11 25.52
N ILE A 105 -4.74 32.97 24.55
CA ILE A 105 -5.05 32.56 23.17
C ILE A 105 -3.77 32.06 22.51
N LEU A 106 -2.71 32.88 22.54
CA LEU A 106 -1.39 32.49 22.03
C LEU A 106 -0.92 31.19 22.70
N ARG A 107 -0.94 31.15 24.03
CA ARG A 107 -0.45 29.98 24.77
C ARG A 107 -1.24 28.72 24.42
N GLU A 108 -2.56 28.78 24.34
CA GLU A 108 -3.38 27.61 24.00
C GLU A 108 -3.08 27.11 22.59
N LYS A 109 -3.06 28.01 21.58
CA LYS A 109 -2.75 27.67 20.18
C LYS A 109 -1.37 27.03 20.04
N ILE A 110 -0.35 27.63 20.65
CA ILE A 110 1.04 27.13 20.62
C ILE A 110 1.18 25.83 21.42
N THR A 111 0.53 25.70 22.58
CA THR A 111 0.57 24.46 23.37
C THR A 111 -0.02 23.28 22.59
N HIS A 112 -1.13 23.48 21.88
CA HIS A 112 -1.68 22.42 21.04
C HIS A 112 -0.72 22.05 19.90
N PHE A 113 -0.14 23.05 19.22
CA PHE A 113 0.86 22.85 18.16
C PHE A 113 2.08 22.06 18.64
N ASP A 114 2.65 22.42 19.79
CA ASP A 114 3.83 21.79 20.40
C ASP A 114 3.59 20.32 20.77
N HIS A 115 2.32 19.90 20.89
CA HIS A 115 1.91 18.55 21.26
C HIS A 115 1.15 17.82 20.14
N GLU A 116 1.26 18.27 18.88
CA GLU A 116 0.61 17.59 17.74
C GLU A 116 1.18 16.21 17.43
N ARG A 117 2.47 15.97 17.72
CA ARG A 117 3.14 14.71 17.35
C ARG A 117 2.94 13.65 18.43
N ILE A 118 2.44 12.50 18.01
CA ILE A 118 2.45 11.25 18.77
C ILE A 118 3.58 10.35 18.24
N PRO A 119 4.01 9.32 18.99
CA PRO A 119 4.93 8.33 18.47
C PRO A 119 4.36 7.69 17.19
N GLU A 120 5.19 7.52 16.17
CA GLU A 120 4.83 6.69 15.01
C GLU A 120 4.78 5.21 15.40
N ARG A 121 4.27 4.35 14.51
CA ARG A 121 4.36 2.89 14.68
C ARG A 121 5.82 2.45 14.60
N ILE A 122 6.25 1.51 15.45
CA ILE A 122 7.63 0.99 15.48
C ILE A 122 8.08 0.45 14.11
N VAL A 123 7.18 -0.29 13.46
CA VAL A 123 7.26 -0.77 12.08
C VAL A 123 5.99 -0.37 11.36
N HIS A 124 6.03 -0.33 10.03
CA HIS A 124 4.89 0.12 9.22
C HIS A 124 4.45 1.56 9.52
N ALA A 125 5.39 2.43 9.90
CA ALA A 125 5.12 3.84 10.18
C ALA A 125 4.55 4.55 8.94
N ARG A 126 5.18 4.38 7.79
CA ARG A 126 4.69 4.92 6.52
C ARG A 126 3.51 4.11 5.98
N GLY A 127 2.33 4.72 5.95
CA GLY A 127 1.14 4.07 5.39
C GLY A 127 0.04 5.03 4.95
N SER A 128 -0.93 4.48 4.21
CA SER A 128 -2.05 5.18 3.58
C SER A 128 -3.30 4.33 3.73
N ALA A 129 -4.44 4.95 4.01
CA ALA A 129 -5.64 4.23 4.41
C ALA A 129 -6.91 4.77 3.74
N ALA A 130 -7.90 3.89 3.62
CA ALA A 130 -9.20 4.21 3.04
C ALA A 130 -10.33 3.40 3.70
N HIS A 131 -11.54 3.96 3.63
CA HIS A 131 -12.77 3.30 4.04
C HIS A 131 -13.37 2.48 2.90
N GLY A 132 -14.16 1.48 3.28
CA GLY A 132 -14.85 0.63 2.33
C GLY A 132 -15.88 -0.28 2.99
N TYR A 133 -16.23 -1.34 2.28
CA TYR A 133 -17.06 -2.42 2.79
C TYR A 133 -16.60 -3.77 2.27
N PHE A 134 -16.98 -4.82 2.98
CA PHE A 134 -16.83 -6.22 2.60
C PHE A 134 -18.18 -6.93 2.56
N GLN A 135 -18.32 -7.85 1.61
CA GLN A 135 -19.51 -8.70 1.47
C GLN A 135 -19.10 -10.13 1.06
N PRO A 136 -19.54 -11.18 1.77
CA PRO A 136 -19.28 -12.55 1.37
C PRO A 136 -20.15 -12.95 0.16
N TYR A 137 -19.65 -13.85 -0.69
CA TYR A 137 -20.40 -14.34 -1.85
C TYR A 137 -21.49 -15.34 -1.48
N LYS A 138 -21.28 -16.08 -0.39
CA LYS A 138 -22.22 -17.06 0.16
C LYS A 138 -21.97 -17.24 1.65
N SER A 139 -22.93 -17.83 2.35
CA SER A 139 -22.75 -18.22 3.75
C SER A 139 -21.63 -19.26 3.90
N LEU A 140 -20.74 -19.06 4.87
CA LEU A 140 -19.68 -20.00 5.24
C LEU A 140 -19.97 -20.78 6.54
N LYS A 141 -21.23 -20.82 6.99
CA LYS A 141 -21.64 -21.46 8.26
C LYS A 141 -21.16 -22.90 8.44
N ALA A 142 -20.97 -23.64 7.34
CA ALA A 142 -20.48 -25.01 7.38
C ALA A 142 -19.06 -25.13 7.96
N ILE A 143 -18.25 -24.08 7.85
CA ILE A 143 -16.83 -24.05 8.26
C ILE A 143 -16.53 -22.99 9.33
N THR A 144 -17.34 -21.95 9.46
CA THR A 144 -17.15 -20.91 10.50
C THR A 144 -18.48 -20.36 11.00
N LYS A 145 -18.57 -20.10 12.32
CA LYS A 145 -19.69 -19.35 12.92
C LYS A 145 -19.52 -17.83 12.89
N ALA A 146 -18.46 -17.30 12.25
CA ALA A 146 -18.21 -15.86 12.17
C ALA A 146 -19.35 -15.12 11.44
N ASP A 147 -19.97 -14.16 12.12
CA ASP A 147 -21.20 -13.50 11.65
C ASP A 147 -21.03 -12.77 10.31
N PHE A 148 -19.89 -12.10 10.09
CA PHE A 148 -19.60 -11.35 8.86
C PHE A 148 -19.47 -12.23 7.61
N LEU A 149 -19.32 -13.56 7.78
CA LEU A 149 -19.26 -14.56 6.70
C LEU A 149 -20.55 -15.37 6.59
N SER A 150 -21.59 -15.01 7.35
CA SER A 150 -22.74 -15.88 7.60
C SER A 150 -23.90 -15.66 6.62
N ASP A 151 -23.93 -14.54 5.88
CA ASP A 151 -25.01 -14.14 4.98
C ASP A 151 -24.45 -13.28 3.83
N PRO A 152 -24.69 -13.64 2.54
CA PRO A 152 -24.22 -12.86 1.41
C PRO A 152 -24.81 -11.44 1.31
N ASN A 153 -25.91 -11.14 2.01
CA ASN A 153 -26.49 -9.79 2.04
C ASN A 153 -25.92 -8.91 3.16
N LYS A 154 -25.09 -9.48 4.04
CA LYS A 154 -24.49 -8.73 5.14
C LYS A 154 -23.31 -7.92 4.65
N ILE A 155 -23.43 -6.60 4.75
CA ILE A 155 -22.37 -5.65 4.42
C ILE A 155 -21.63 -5.32 5.71
N THR A 156 -20.32 -5.56 5.72
CA THR A 156 -19.44 -5.25 6.86
C THR A 156 -18.59 -4.04 6.49
N PRO A 157 -18.72 -2.89 7.18
CA PRO A 157 -17.81 -1.77 6.97
C PRO A 157 -16.36 -2.19 7.22
N VAL A 158 -15.43 -1.62 6.44
CA VAL A 158 -14.00 -1.84 6.65
C VAL A 158 -13.21 -0.53 6.62
N PHE A 159 -12.08 -0.54 7.32
CA PHE A 159 -11.02 0.45 7.16
C PHE A 159 -9.71 -0.28 6.88
N VAL A 160 -9.05 0.06 5.77
CA VAL A 160 -7.83 -0.60 5.32
C VAL A 160 -6.67 0.36 5.38
N ARG A 161 -5.55 -0.09 5.93
CA ARG A 161 -4.27 0.64 5.90
C ARG A 161 -3.20 -0.20 5.19
N PHE A 162 -2.68 0.36 4.11
CA PHE A 162 -1.49 -0.13 3.43
C PHE A 162 -0.25 0.56 3.98
N SER A 163 0.90 -0.10 3.94
CA SER A 163 2.14 0.45 4.50
C SER A 163 3.39 -0.17 3.90
N THR A 164 4.54 0.51 4.01
CA THR A 164 5.86 -0.15 3.97
C THR A 164 6.17 -0.77 5.33
N VAL A 165 7.38 -1.26 5.61
CA VAL A 165 7.78 -1.82 6.92
C VAL A 165 8.85 -0.96 7.60
N GLN A 166 9.96 -0.71 6.89
CA GLN A 166 11.20 -0.22 7.50
C GLN A 166 11.16 1.27 7.80
N GLY A 167 10.75 2.08 6.83
CA GLY A 167 10.87 3.53 6.91
C GLY A 167 9.94 4.18 7.94
N GLY A 168 10.36 5.33 8.48
CA GLY A 168 9.52 6.20 9.32
C GLY A 168 8.35 6.83 8.53
N ALA A 169 7.42 7.53 9.20
CA ALA A 169 6.20 8.05 8.58
C ALA A 169 6.43 9.00 7.38
N GLY A 170 7.59 9.66 7.35
CA GLY A 170 8.05 10.54 6.27
C GLY A 170 8.90 9.87 5.18
N SER A 171 9.08 8.54 5.19
CA SER A 171 9.81 7.84 4.13
C SER A 171 8.99 7.79 2.82
N ALA A 172 9.64 7.41 1.72
CA ALA A 172 8.98 7.28 0.42
C ALA A 172 8.17 5.98 0.27
N ASP A 173 7.16 6.00 -0.61
CA ASP A 173 6.23 4.89 -0.86
C ASP A 173 6.83 3.75 -1.73
N THR A 174 7.56 4.11 -2.78
CA THR A 174 8.01 3.18 -3.85
C THR A 174 9.36 2.54 -3.58
N VAL A 175 9.74 2.41 -2.30
CA VAL A 175 10.97 1.72 -1.87
C VAL A 175 10.91 0.22 -2.15
N ARG A 176 12.05 -0.47 -2.15
CA ARG A 176 12.06 -1.94 -2.07
C ARG A 176 11.80 -2.36 -0.62
N ASP A 177 10.65 -2.95 -0.37
CA ASP A 177 10.24 -3.37 0.98
C ASP A 177 9.09 -4.38 0.88
N ILE A 178 8.78 -5.08 1.97
CA ILE A 178 7.47 -5.72 2.11
C ILE A 178 6.41 -4.61 2.28
N ARG A 179 5.16 -4.90 1.89
CA ARG A 179 4.04 -4.02 2.16
C ARG A 179 3.08 -4.64 3.16
N GLY A 180 2.70 -3.89 4.18
CA GLY A 180 1.62 -4.25 5.09
C GLY A 180 0.26 -4.02 4.44
N PHE A 181 -0.68 -4.92 4.69
CA PHE A 181 -2.08 -4.86 4.27
C PHE A 181 -2.96 -5.23 5.47
N ALA A 182 -3.36 -4.23 6.24
CA ALA A 182 -4.18 -4.40 7.43
C ALA A 182 -5.64 -3.99 7.16
N THR A 183 -6.58 -4.90 7.40
CA THR A 183 -8.01 -4.67 7.22
C THR A 183 -8.74 -4.80 8.55
N LYS A 184 -9.40 -3.74 8.98
CA LYS A 184 -10.30 -3.72 10.15
C LYS A 184 -11.73 -3.93 9.68
N PHE A 185 -12.36 -4.99 10.13
CA PHE A 185 -13.77 -5.32 9.89
C PHE A 185 -14.60 -4.91 11.10
N TYR A 186 -15.56 -4.01 10.91
CA TYR A 186 -16.49 -3.59 11.96
C TYR A 186 -17.72 -4.50 11.95
N THR A 187 -17.57 -5.72 12.46
CA THR A 187 -18.63 -6.73 12.45
C THR A 187 -19.67 -6.48 13.55
N GLU A 188 -20.83 -7.14 13.44
CA GLU A 188 -21.88 -7.10 14.47
C GLU A 188 -21.51 -7.89 15.75
N GLU A 189 -20.44 -8.68 15.73
CA GLU A 189 -19.96 -9.51 16.86
C GLU A 189 -18.54 -9.16 17.30
N GLY A 190 -18.13 -7.91 17.08
CA GLY A 190 -16.81 -7.39 17.46
C GLY A 190 -15.99 -6.93 16.26
N ILE A 191 -14.86 -6.27 16.54
CA ILE A 191 -13.89 -5.94 15.50
C ILE A 191 -13.06 -7.17 15.17
N PHE A 192 -12.90 -7.47 13.89
CA PHE A 192 -11.89 -8.41 13.40
C PHE A 192 -10.81 -7.64 12.63
N ASP A 193 -9.54 -7.82 12.99
CA ASP A 193 -8.41 -7.24 12.26
C ASP A 193 -7.61 -8.33 11.53
N LEU A 194 -7.69 -8.34 10.20
CA LEU A 194 -6.80 -9.15 9.35
C LEU A 194 -5.53 -8.36 9.05
N VAL A 195 -4.48 -8.59 9.83
CA VAL A 195 -3.21 -7.83 9.76
C VAL A 195 -2.15 -8.60 8.97
N GLY A 196 -2.22 -8.48 7.64
CA GLY A 196 -1.38 -9.20 6.68
C GLY A 196 -0.28 -8.36 6.03
N ASN A 197 0.43 -9.00 5.09
CA ASN A 197 1.42 -8.39 4.20
C ASN A 197 1.13 -8.74 2.72
N ASN A 198 1.91 -8.19 1.78
CA ASN A 198 1.79 -8.47 0.35
C ASN A 198 2.56 -9.73 -0.13
N THR A 199 3.16 -10.48 0.78
CA THR A 199 3.85 -11.75 0.51
C THR A 199 3.31 -12.86 1.43
N PRO A 200 3.31 -14.14 1.00
CA PRO A 200 2.64 -15.23 1.72
C PRO A 200 3.41 -15.78 2.93
N VAL A 201 4.59 -15.22 3.21
CA VAL A 201 5.51 -15.68 4.26
C VAL A 201 6.14 -14.49 5.00
N PHE A 202 6.70 -14.76 6.18
CA PHE A 202 7.51 -13.81 6.92
C PHE A 202 8.99 -14.20 6.91
N PHE A 203 9.85 -13.29 7.38
CA PHE A 203 11.31 -13.51 7.41
C PHE A 203 11.77 -14.43 8.54
N ILE A 204 11.03 -14.51 9.64
CA ILE A 204 11.45 -15.23 10.84
C ILE A 204 10.35 -16.17 11.30
N GLN A 205 10.75 -17.21 12.02
CA GLN A 205 9.85 -18.25 12.50
C GLN A 205 9.25 -17.92 13.87
N ASP A 206 10.01 -17.25 14.74
CA ASP A 206 9.63 -17.03 16.14
C ASP A 206 9.65 -15.54 16.50
N ALA A 207 8.59 -15.07 17.17
CA ALA A 207 8.43 -13.69 17.58
C ALA A 207 9.55 -13.16 18.49
N HIS A 208 10.27 -14.04 19.21
CA HIS A 208 11.42 -13.65 20.02
C HIS A 208 12.53 -12.99 19.19
N LYS A 209 12.65 -13.37 17.91
CA LYS A 209 13.63 -12.81 16.96
C LYS A 209 13.16 -11.52 16.29
N PHE A 210 11.92 -11.09 16.53
CA PHE A 210 11.35 -9.91 15.86
C PHE A 210 12.14 -8.63 16.12
N PRO A 211 12.55 -8.30 17.36
CA PRO A 211 13.40 -7.13 17.60
C PRO A 211 14.75 -7.23 16.90
N ASP A 212 15.38 -8.40 16.89
CA ASP A 212 16.69 -8.59 16.24
C ASP A 212 16.60 -8.36 14.72
N PHE A 213 15.61 -8.98 14.06
CA PHE A 213 15.37 -8.79 12.63
C PHE A 213 15.03 -7.33 12.30
N VAL A 214 14.13 -6.71 13.08
CA VAL A 214 13.74 -5.31 12.86
C VAL A 214 14.91 -4.37 13.08
N HIS A 215 15.73 -4.57 14.12
CA HIS A 215 16.95 -3.79 14.32
C HIS A 215 17.94 -3.96 13.18
N ALA A 216 18.06 -5.16 12.62
CA ALA A 216 18.97 -5.45 11.51
C ALA A 216 18.54 -4.77 10.20
N VAL A 217 17.24 -4.65 9.92
CA VAL A 217 16.74 -3.99 8.69
C VAL A 217 16.53 -2.48 8.85
N LYS A 218 16.35 -1.99 10.08
CA LYS A 218 16.21 -0.56 10.39
C LYS A 218 17.54 0.19 10.18
N PRO A 219 17.51 1.53 10.11
CA PRO A 219 18.73 2.32 10.00
C PRO A 219 19.70 2.02 11.15
N GLU A 220 20.99 1.87 10.85
CA GLU A 220 21.96 1.37 11.84
C GLU A 220 22.12 2.35 13.01
N PRO A 221 22.25 1.87 14.26
CA PRO A 221 22.00 2.68 15.45
C PRO A 221 23.03 3.79 15.69
N HIS A 222 24.22 3.70 15.11
CA HIS A 222 25.30 4.67 15.34
C HIS A 222 25.11 5.97 14.53
N TRP A 223 24.36 5.93 13.41
CA TRP A 223 24.19 7.05 12.49
C TRP A 223 22.82 7.16 11.83
N ALA A 224 21.90 6.25 12.13
CA ALA A 224 20.54 6.17 11.58
C ALA A 224 20.47 6.16 10.04
N ILE A 225 21.36 5.41 9.38
CA ILE A 225 21.36 5.21 7.91
C ILE A 225 21.35 3.70 7.61
N PRO A 226 20.65 3.23 6.56
CA PRO A 226 19.83 4.00 5.59
C PRO A 226 18.32 3.98 5.89
N GLN A 227 17.59 4.99 5.40
CA GLN A 227 16.13 5.08 5.51
C GLN A 227 15.44 4.33 4.35
N GLY A 228 14.44 3.50 4.66
CA GLY A 228 13.60 2.81 3.69
C GLY A 228 14.33 1.81 2.78
N GLN A 229 15.44 1.23 3.25
CA GLN A 229 16.31 0.37 2.44
C GLN A 229 16.88 -0.76 3.32
N SER A 230 16.93 -1.98 2.78
CA SER A 230 17.65 -3.12 3.37
C SER A 230 19.11 -3.24 2.87
N ALA A 231 19.53 -2.34 1.96
CA ALA A 231 20.82 -2.37 1.28
C ALA A 231 21.97 -1.84 2.16
N HIS A 232 22.23 -2.51 3.28
CA HIS A 232 23.31 -2.17 4.22
C HIS A 232 23.78 -3.40 5.02
N ASP A 233 24.92 -3.26 5.69
CA ASP A 233 25.64 -4.38 6.29
C ASP A 233 24.82 -5.17 7.31
N THR A 234 24.17 -4.51 8.26
CA THR A 234 23.49 -5.21 9.38
C THR A 234 22.32 -6.09 8.92
N PHE A 235 21.57 -5.69 7.90
CA PHE A 235 20.50 -6.52 7.35
C PHE A 235 21.08 -7.80 6.74
N TRP A 236 22.05 -7.64 5.84
CA TRP A 236 22.64 -8.77 5.14
C TRP A 236 23.52 -9.65 6.05
N ASP A 237 24.08 -9.10 7.12
CA ASP A 237 24.73 -9.89 8.18
C ASP A 237 23.72 -10.83 8.84
N TYR A 238 22.57 -10.30 9.27
CA TYR A 238 21.50 -11.11 9.88
C TYR A 238 21.01 -12.20 8.92
N VAL A 239 20.73 -11.84 7.66
CA VAL A 239 20.30 -12.80 6.62
C VAL A 239 21.35 -13.90 6.42
N SER A 240 22.64 -13.54 6.41
CA SER A 240 23.74 -14.50 6.23
C SER A 240 23.96 -15.46 7.41
N LEU A 241 23.35 -15.18 8.56
CA LEU A 241 23.45 -15.99 9.77
C LEU A 241 22.14 -16.72 10.09
N GLN A 242 21.03 -16.31 9.46
CA GLN A 242 19.68 -16.82 9.71
C GLN A 242 19.02 -17.24 8.39
N PRO A 243 19.31 -18.45 7.88
CA PRO A 243 18.78 -18.91 6.58
C PRO A 243 17.26 -19.03 6.54
N GLU A 244 16.56 -19.07 7.69
CA GLU A 244 15.09 -18.98 7.76
C GLU A 244 14.51 -17.74 7.05
N THR A 245 15.32 -16.68 6.90
CA THR A 245 14.93 -15.43 6.22
C THR A 245 14.87 -15.53 4.71
N LEU A 246 15.59 -16.47 4.10
CA LEU A 246 15.87 -16.48 2.67
C LEU A 246 14.61 -16.52 1.81
N HIS A 247 13.55 -17.18 2.27
CA HIS A 247 12.32 -17.25 1.49
C HIS A 247 11.70 -15.87 1.30
N ASN A 248 11.42 -15.12 2.37
CA ASN A 248 10.84 -13.78 2.21
C ASN A 248 11.85 -12.76 1.65
N VAL A 249 13.16 -12.98 1.80
CA VAL A 249 14.19 -12.21 1.09
C VAL A 249 14.06 -12.39 -0.43
N MET A 250 13.84 -13.62 -0.93
CA MET A 250 13.59 -13.85 -2.36
C MET A 250 12.37 -13.06 -2.87
N TRP A 251 11.28 -13.02 -2.10
CA TRP A 251 10.12 -12.20 -2.43
C TRP A 251 10.47 -10.70 -2.44
N ALA A 252 11.19 -10.20 -1.44
CA ALA A 252 11.59 -8.79 -1.37
C ALA A 252 12.57 -8.37 -2.48
N MET A 253 13.46 -9.27 -2.91
CA MET A 253 14.40 -9.03 -4.01
C MET A 253 13.74 -9.14 -5.39
N SER A 254 12.61 -9.83 -5.50
CA SER A 254 11.76 -9.80 -6.70
C SER A 254 11.02 -8.45 -6.85
N ASP A 255 10.32 -8.29 -7.95
CA ASP A 255 9.50 -7.08 -8.17
C ASP A 255 8.30 -6.99 -7.21
N ARG A 256 7.98 -8.07 -6.46
CA ARG A 256 6.98 -8.03 -5.36
C ARG A 256 7.35 -6.99 -4.30
N GLY A 257 8.64 -6.68 -4.13
CA GLY A 257 9.14 -5.64 -3.24
C GLY A 257 8.89 -4.20 -3.71
N ILE A 258 8.45 -3.99 -4.96
CA ILE A 258 8.26 -2.67 -5.59
C ILE A 258 6.93 -2.62 -6.38
N PRO A 259 5.77 -2.80 -5.71
CA PRO A 259 4.47 -2.83 -6.39
C PRO A 259 4.17 -1.52 -7.14
N ARG A 260 3.40 -1.61 -8.23
CA ARG A 260 3.00 -0.45 -9.04
C ARG A 260 1.99 0.43 -8.30
N SER A 261 1.09 -0.19 -7.56
CA SER A 261 0.07 0.43 -6.71
C SER A 261 -0.29 -0.57 -5.60
N TYR A 262 -0.85 -0.08 -4.49
CA TYR A 262 -1.52 -0.97 -3.53
C TYR A 262 -2.64 -1.77 -4.20
N ARG A 263 -3.32 -1.21 -5.21
CA ARG A 263 -4.38 -1.87 -6.00
C ARG A 263 -3.89 -3.10 -6.75
N THR A 264 -2.59 -3.22 -7.02
CA THR A 264 -2.02 -4.24 -7.89
C THR A 264 -1.10 -5.22 -7.17
N MET A 265 -1.27 -5.36 -5.86
CA MET A 265 -0.56 -6.36 -5.06
C MET A 265 -1.55 -7.32 -4.39
N GLU A 266 -1.10 -8.56 -4.18
CA GLU A 266 -1.81 -9.51 -3.33
C GLU A 266 -1.67 -9.13 -1.86
N GLY A 267 -2.50 -9.74 -1.01
CA GLY A 267 -2.39 -9.67 0.44
C GLY A 267 -2.52 -11.05 1.06
N PHE A 268 -1.86 -11.27 2.19
CA PHE A 268 -1.81 -12.57 2.86
C PHE A 268 -1.82 -12.39 4.37
N GLY A 269 -2.62 -13.20 5.06
CA GLY A 269 -2.55 -13.30 6.52
C GLY A 269 -1.25 -13.93 7.04
N ILE A 270 -0.49 -14.57 6.15
CA ILE A 270 0.72 -15.38 6.39
C ILE A 270 0.42 -16.62 7.22
N HIS A 271 0.01 -16.42 8.46
CA HIS A 271 -0.17 -17.48 9.44
C HIS A 271 -1.33 -18.39 9.08
N THR A 272 -1.20 -19.64 9.50
CA THR A 272 -2.35 -20.55 9.58
C THR A 272 -3.18 -20.17 10.80
N PHE A 273 -4.45 -19.86 10.61
CA PHE A 273 -5.46 -19.66 11.65
C PHE A 273 -6.43 -20.85 11.68
N ARG A 274 -7.45 -20.82 12.54
CA ARG A 274 -8.57 -21.75 12.52
C ARG A 274 -9.89 -21.05 12.21
N LEU A 275 -10.72 -21.73 11.43
CA LEU A 275 -12.15 -21.50 11.35
C LEU A 275 -12.86 -22.52 12.23
N ILE A 276 -13.77 -22.06 13.08
CA ILE A 276 -14.56 -22.91 13.99
C ILE A 276 -16.03 -22.79 13.61
N ASN A 277 -16.66 -23.89 13.24
CA ASN A 277 -18.09 -23.91 12.91
C ASN A 277 -19.00 -24.02 14.15
N ALA A 278 -20.31 -24.10 13.94
CA ALA A 278 -21.28 -24.19 15.03
C ALA A 278 -21.21 -25.52 15.80
N GLU A 279 -20.74 -26.59 15.16
CA GLU A 279 -20.53 -27.91 15.75
C GLU A 279 -19.18 -28.02 16.48
N GLY A 280 -18.37 -26.96 16.50
CA GLY A 280 -17.04 -26.95 17.13
C GLY A 280 -15.94 -27.59 16.29
N LYS A 281 -16.19 -27.93 15.02
CA LYS A 281 -15.17 -28.46 14.11
C LYS A 281 -14.19 -27.35 13.71
N ALA A 282 -12.90 -27.62 13.86
CA ALA A 282 -11.83 -26.76 13.38
C ALA A 282 -11.47 -27.07 11.91
N THR A 283 -11.11 -26.03 11.17
CA THR A 283 -10.48 -26.13 9.84
C THR A 283 -9.35 -25.10 9.78
N PHE A 284 -8.14 -25.54 9.42
CA PHE A 284 -7.02 -24.64 9.24
C PHE A 284 -7.27 -23.72 8.05
N VAL A 285 -6.89 -22.45 8.18
CA VAL A 285 -7.09 -21.45 7.14
C VAL A 285 -5.90 -20.53 6.96
N ARG A 286 -5.54 -20.23 5.71
CA ARG A 286 -4.73 -19.06 5.36
C ARG A 286 -5.55 -18.07 4.54
N PHE A 287 -5.46 -16.81 4.91
CA PHE A 287 -6.20 -15.72 4.26
C PHE A 287 -5.41 -15.12 3.10
N HIS A 288 -6.12 -14.83 2.01
CA HIS A 288 -5.60 -14.22 0.79
C HIS A 288 -6.46 -13.03 0.38
N TRP A 289 -5.84 -12.00 -0.17
CA TRP A 289 -6.49 -10.93 -0.92
C TRP A 289 -5.99 -10.98 -2.35
N LYS A 290 -6.91 -11.23 -3.29
CA LYS A 290 -6.62 -11.25 -4.73
C LYS A 290 -7.08 -9.93 -5.35
N PRO A 291 -6.16 -9.11 -5.91
CA PRO A 291 -6.51 -7.81 -6.46
C PRO A 291 -7.28 -7.98 -7.77
N VAL A 292 -8.45 -7.34 -7.88
CA VAL A 292 -9.24 -7.36 -9.13
C VAL A 292 -8.50 -6.62 -10.26
N ALA A 293 -7.68 -5.62 -9.92
CA ALA A 293 -6.83 -4.91 -10.88
C ALA A 293 -5.66 -5.77 -11.42
N GLY A 294 -5.43 -6.96 -10.87
CA GLY A 294 -4.33 -7.86 -11.23
C GLY A 294 -3.02 -7.54 -10.50
N LYS A 295 -1.97 -8.28 -10.84
CA LYS A 295 -0.65 -8.18 -10.21
C LYS A 295 0.29 -7.35 -11.09
N ALA A 296 0.86 -6.27 -10.55
CA ALA A 296 1.80 -5.44 -11.30
C ALA A 296 2.78 -4.70 -10.38
N SER A 297 4.03 -4.64 -10.83
CA SER A 297 5.13 -3.97 -10.13
C SER A 297 5.90 -3.00 -11.00
N LEU A 298 6.61 -2.06 -10.38
CA LEU A 298 7.61 -1.23 -11.02
C LEU A 298 8.86 -2.07 -11.35
N VAL A 299 9.81 -1.48 -12.07
CA VAL A 299 11.20 -1.97 -12.15
C VAL A 299 12.10 -1.15 -11.23
N TRP A 300 13.26 -1.68 -10.81
CA TRP A 300 14.04 -1.07 -9.72
C TRP A 300 14.48 0.38 -9.98
N ASP A 301 15.07 0.67 -11.15
CA ASP A 301 15.54 2.03 -11.51
C ASP A 301 14.38 3.05 -11.50
N GLU A 302 13.20 2.63 -11.96
CA GLU A 302 11.98 3.43 -11.93
C GLU A 302 11.54 3.68 -10.48
N ALA A 303 11.42 2.62 -9.69
CA ALA A 303 10.98 2.68 -8.30
C ALA A 303 11.88 3.59 -7.46
N GLN A 304 13.20 3.43 -7.60
CA GLN A 304 14.21 4.23 -6.91
C GLN A 304 14.11 5.71 -7.32
N LYS A 305 14.11 6.03 -8.62
CA LYS A 305 13.98 7.43 -9.08
C LYS A 305 12.66 8.05 -8.62
N LEU A 306 11.59 7.28 -8.60
CA LEU A 306 10.27 7.73 -8.18
C LEU A 306 10.22 8.13 -6.70
N THR A 307 11.03 7.51 -5.83
CA THR A 307 11.14 7.94 -4.42
C THR A 307 11.60 9.39 -4.27
N GLY A 308 12.37 9.92 -5.24
CA GLY A 308 12.81 11.32 -5.24
C GLY A 308 11.88 12.25 -6.02
N ARG A 309 11.12 11.73 -6.99
CA ARG A 309 10.23 12.54 -7.86
C ARG A 309 8.83 12.68 -7.28
N ASP A 310 8.29 11.64 -6.64
CA ASP A 310 7.03 11.67 -5.90
C ASP A 310 7.10 10.64 -4.75
N PRO A 311 7.66 11.00 -3.58
CA PRO A 311 7.73 10.08 -2.44
C PRO A 311 6.35 9.65 -1.91
N ASP A 312 5.28 10.34 -2.32
CA ASP A 312 3.89 10.06 -1.95
C ASP A 312 3.11 9.32 -3.06
N PHE A 313 3.79 8.71 -4.03
CA PHE A 313 3.14 8.14 -5.22
C PHE A 313 2.04 7.12 -4.92
N HIS A 314 2.26 6.13 -4.04
CA HIS A 314 1.23 5.13 -3.73
C HIS A 314 0.10 5.74 -2.88
N ARG A 315 0.41 6.68 -1.99
CA ARG A 315 -0.59 7.44 -1.24
C ARG A 315 -1.50 8.25 -2.15
N ARG A 316 -0.90 8.99 -3.09
CA ARG A 316 -1.59 9.81 -4.08
C ARG A 316 -2.44 8.95 -4.99
N GLU A 317 -1.87 7.88 -5.55
CA GLU A 317 -2.56 7.00 -6.49
C GLU A 317 -3.76 6.30 -5.84
N LEU A 318 -3.65 5.85 -4.58
CA LEU A 318 -4.79 5.30 -3.83
C LEU A 318 -5.92 6.35 -3.68
N TRP A 319 -5.55 7.55 -3.25
CA TRP A 319 -6.49 8.63 -2.98
C TRP A 319 -7.24 9.06 -4.24
N GLU A 320 -6.50 9.34 -5.32
CA GLU A 320 -7.02 9.79 -6.61
C GLU A 320 -7.82 8.67 -7.29
N SER A 321 -7.45 7.40 -7.13
CA SER A 321 -8.24 6.27 -7.65
C SER A 321 -9.63 6.24 -7.04
N ILE A 322 -9.74 6.48 -5.72
CA ILE A 322 -11.02 6.53 -5.02
C ILE A 322 -11.84 7.74 -5.49
N GLU A 323 -11.22 8.92 -5.61
CA GLU A 323 -11.92 10.10 -6.13
C GLU A 323 -12.35 9.95 -7.61
N ALA A 324 -11.67 9.12 -8.38
CA ALA A 324 -12.03 8.81 -9.77
C ALA A 324 -13.11 7.72 -9.90
N GLY A 325 -13.47 7.03 -8.81
CA GLY A 325 -14.39 5.88 -8.85
C GLY A 325 -13.73 4.60 -9.36
N ASP A 326 -12.40 4.58 -9.44
CA ASP A 326 -11.58 3.40 -9.72
C ASP A 326 -11.26 2.68 -8.40
N PHE A 327 -12.31 2.35 -7.66
CA PHE A 327 -12.23 1.80 -6.32
C PHE A 327 -11.27 0.58 -6.26
N PRO A 328 -10.30 0.56 -5.34
CA PRO A 328 -9.56 -0.64 -5.03
C PRO A 328 -10.52 -1.79 -4.64
N GLU A 329 -10.47 -2.89 -5.39
CA GLU A 329 -11.26 -4.09 -5.12
C GLU A 329 -10.33 -5.29 -4.89
N TYR A 330 -10.65 -6.07 -3.84
CA TYR A 330 -9.92 -7.29 -3.50
C TYR A 330 -10.90 -8.41 -3.17
N GLU A 331 -10.65 -9.59 -3.69
CA GLU A 331 -11.41 -10.80 -3.33
C GLU A 331 -10.73 -11.48 -2.15
N LEU A 332 -11.50 -11.73 -1.08
CA LEU A 332 -11.05 -12.54 0.04
C LEU A 332 -11.03 -13.99 -0.40
N GLY A 333 -9.89 -14.63 -0.27
CA GLY A 333 -9.66 -16.02 -0.57
C GLY A 333 -9.21 -16.80 0.66
N LEU A 334 -9.62 -18.06 0.74
CA LEU A 334 -9.26 -18.97 1.83
C LEU A 334 -8.60 -20.24 1.26
N GLN A 335 -7.40 -20.56 1.72
CA GLN A 335 -6.90 -21.93 1.64
C GLN A 335 -7.42 -22.68 2.86
N LEU A 336 -8.10 -23.81 2.66
CA LEU A 336 -8.76 -24.56 3.72
C LEU A 336 -8.16 -25.96 3.81
N ILE A 337 -7.63 -26.30 4.98
CA ILE A 337 -7.03 -27.60 5.25
C ILE A 337 -7.78 -28.25 6.42
N PRO A 338 -8.34 -29.48 6.25
CA PRO A 338 -8.92 -30.23 7.34
C PRO A 338 -7.91 -30.48 8.48
N GLU A 339 -8.38 -30.59 9.72
CA GLU A 339 -7.49 -30.80 10.87
C GLU A 339 -6.68 -32.10 10.73
N GLU A 340 -7.28 -33.15 10.18
CA GLU A 340 -6.64 -34.45 9.91
C GLU A 340 -5.50 -34.41 8.87
N ASP A 341 -5.31 -33.28 8.18
CA ASP A 341 -4.32 -33.09 7.11
C ASP A 341 -3.09 -32.29 7.56
N GLU A 342 -3.00 -31.90 8.84
CA GLU A 342 -1.93 -31.05 9.40
C GLU A 342 -0.52 -31.47 8.99
N PHE A 343 -0.25 -32.79 9.05
CA PHE A 343 1.09 -33.36 8.83
C PHE A 343 1.27 -34.00 7.44
N LYS A 344 0.40 -33.68 6.47
CA LYS A 344 0.48 -34.26 5.10
C LYS A 344 1.41 -33.52 4.15
N PHE A 345 1.99 -32.40 4.59
CA PHE A 345 2.86 -31.53 3.78
C PHE A 345 4.34 -31.76 4.12
N ASP A 346 5.23 -31.41 3.18
CA ASP A 346 6.69 -31.49 3.40
C ASP A 346 7.20 -30.37 4.32
N PHE A 347 6.31 -29.46 4.71
CA PHE A 347 6.57 -28.30 5.55
C PHE A 347 5.51 -28.22 6.65
N ASP A 348 5.85 -27.56 7.75
CA ASP A 348 4.92 -27.33 8.85
C ASP A 348 3.91 -26.22 8.50
N LEU A 349 2.61 -26.46 8.71
CA LEU A 349 1.59 -25.42 8.49
C LEU A 349 1.75 -24.23 9.44
N LEU A 350 2.38 -24.44 10.60
CA LEU A 350 2.63 -23.44 11.62
C LEU A 350 3.93 -22.66 11.40
N ASP A 351 4.71 -23.00 10.37
CA ASP A 351 5.92 -22.26 10.00
C ASP A 351 5.55 -21.05 9.12
N PRO A 352 5.68 -19.81 9.62
CA PRO A 352 5.35 -18.60 8.87
C PRO A 352 6.35 -18.31 7.74
N THR A 353 7.49 -19.01 7.68
CA THR A 353 8.45 -18.92 6.57
C THR A 353 8.07 -19.84 5.41
N LYS A 354 7.00 -20.63 5.55
CA LYS A 354 6.51 -21.57 4.55
C LYS A 354 5.17 -21.08 4.00
N LEU A 355 5.03 -21.00 2.68
CA LEU A 355 3.75 -20.83 1.99
C LEU A 355 3.10 -22.19 1.74
N ILE A 356 1.80 -22.17 1.51
CA ILE A 356 1.04 -23.32 0.99
C ILE A 356 0.86 -23.08 -0.51
N PRO A 357 1.50 -23.86 -1.40
CA PRO A 357 1.35 -23.70 -2.85
C PRO A 357 -0.12 -23.83 -3.27
N GLU A 358 -0.57 -22.99 -4.20
CA GLU A 358 -1.96 -22.99 -4.67
C GLU A 358 -2.28 -24.26 -5.47
N GLU A 359 -1.27 -24.87 -6.09
CA GLU A 359 -1.37 -26.19 -6.74
C GLU A 359 -1.65 -27.34 -5.76
N LEU A 360 -1.28 -27.21 -4.48
CA LEU A 360 -1.61 -28.22 -3.45
C LEU A 360 -2.96 -27.93 -2.80
N VAL A 361 -3.18 -26.66 -2.42
CA VAL A 361 -4.41 -26.22 -1.76
C VAL A 361 -4.91 -24.95 -2.46
N PRO A 362 -5.96 -25.04 -3.29
CA PRO A 362 -6.43 -23.89 -4.05
C PRO A 362 -7.04 -22.83 -3.15
N VAL A 363 -6.89 -21.57 -3.54
CA VAL A 363 -7.55 -20.44 -2.88
C VAL A 363 -9.02 -20.41 -3.28
N GLN A 364 -9.92 -20.59 -2.31
CA GLN A 364 -11.36 -20.47 -2.53
C GLN A 364 -11.80 -19.02 -2.31
N LEU A 365 -12.30 -18.35 -3.34
CA LEU A 365 -12.82 -16.98 -3.25
C LEU A 365 -14.15 -16.97 -2.49
N VAL A 366 -14.24 -16.20 -1.42
CA VAL A 366 -15.38 -16.22 -0.48
C VAL A 366 -16.11 -14.89 -0.33
N GLY A 367 -15.54 -13.78 -0.80
CA GLY A 367 -16.18 -12.47 -0.73
C GLY A 367 -15.34 -11.39 -1.38
N LYS A 368 -15.89 -10.18 -1.43
CA LYS A 368 -15.24 -9.01 -2.04
C LYS A 368 -15.21 -7.84 -1.08
N MET A 369 -14.08 -7.13 -1.08
CA MET A 369 -13.90 -5.84 -0.43
C MET A 369 -13.77 -4.74 -1.48
N VAL A 370 -14.42 -3.60 -1.25
CA VAL A 370 -14.34 -2.40 -2.10
C VAL A 370 -13.98 -1.20 -1.23
N LEU A 371 -12.91 -0.49 -1.56
CA LEU A 371 -12.50 0.75 -0.90
C LEU A 371 -13.02 1.95 -1.69
N ASN A 372 -13.99 2.67 -1.13
CA ASN A 372 -14.80 3.63 -1.88
C ASN A 372 -14.85 5.03 -1.28
N ARG A 373 -14.11 5.30 -0.21
CA ARG A 373 -14.02 6.66 0.35
C ARG A 373 -12.71 6.91 1.09
N ASN A 374 -12.10 8.06 0.83
CA ASN A 374 -10.92 8.54 1.55
C ASN A 374 -11.29 9.01 2.97
N PRO A 375 -10.35 9.03 3.93
CA PRO A 375 -10.57 9.64 5.22
C PRO A 375 -10.82 11.15 5.10
N ASP A 376 -11.42 11.75 6.13
CA ASP A 376 -11.58 13.20 6.24
C ASP A 376 -10.32 13.86 6.80
N ASN A 377 -9.69 13.22 7.78
CA ASN A 377 -8.44 13.67 8.38
C ASN A 377 -7.45 12.51 8.51
N PHE A 378 -6.29 12.65 7.87
CA PHE A 378 -5.25 11.62 7.88
C PHE A 378 -4.80 11.25 9.29
N PHE A 379 -4.54 12.24 10.16
CA PHE A 379 -4.06 11.95 11.51
C PHE A 379 -5.13 11.20 12.33
N ALA A 380 -6.34 11.75 12.38
CA ALA A 380 -7.42 11.25 13.22
C ALA A 380 -7.85 9.83 12.86
N GLU A 381 -7.81 9.48 11.57
CA GLU A 381 -8.31 8.19 11.07
C GLU A 381 -7.19 7.23 10.69
N ASN A 382 -6.18 7.65 9.94
CA ASN A 382 -5.08 6.76 9.54
C ASN A 382 -4.04 6.62 10.66
N GLU A 383 -3.47 7.73 11.12
CA GLU A 383 -2.36 7.67 12.07
C GLU A 383 -2.81 7.03 13.40
N GLN A 384 -3.99 7.38 13.90
CA GLN A 384 -4.51 6.83 15.15
C GLN A 384 -5.20 5.46 15.05
N ALA A 385 -5.37 4.90 13.85
CA ALA A 385 -5.93 3.54 13.73
C ALA A 385 -5.03 2.50 14.42
N ALA A 386 -5.62 1.62 15.23
CA ALA A 386 -4.94 0.50 15.87
C ALA A 386 -5.47 -0.82 15.30
N PHE A 387 -4.61 -1.56 14.63
CA PHE A 387 -4.91 -2.89 14.11
C PHE A 387 -4.18 -3.92 14.97
N HIS A 388 -4.78 -5.07 15.23
CA HIS A 388 -4.14 -6.12 16.03
C HIS A 388 -4.62 -7.52 15.60
N PRO A 389 -3.73 -8.46 15.20
CA PRO A 389 -4.17 -9.80 14.81
C PRO A 389 -4.84 -10.61 15.94
N GLY A 390 -4.74 -10.17 17.20
CA GLY A 390 -5.48 -10.75 18.32
C GLY A 390 -6.95 -10.28 18.41
N HIS A 391 -7.35 -9.26 17.67
CA HIS A 391 -8.75 -8.91 17.48
C HIS A 391 -9.39 -9.90 16.51
N ILE A 392 -9.83 -11.03 17.04
CA ILE A 392 -10.65 -12.03 16.34
C ILE A 392 -12.08 -12.02 16.88
N VAL A 393 -12.98 -12.73 16.19
CA VAL A 393 -14.40 -12.86 16.54
C VAL A 393 -14.77 -14.34 16.67
N PRO A 394 -15.85 -14.69 17.41
CA PRO A 394 -16.32 -16.07 17.49
C PRO A 394 -16.45 -16.73 16.10
N GLY A 395 -15.86 -17.92 15.97
CA GLY A 395 -15.76 -18.65 14.70
C GLY A 395 -14.41 -18.51 13.99
N LEU A 396 -13.52 -17.68 14.52
CA LEU A 396 -12.10 -17.69 14.24
C LEU A 396 -11.34 -18.11 15.50
N ASP A 397 -10.17 -18.71 15.34
CA ASP A 397 -9.22 -18.96 16.42
C ASP A 397 -7.78 -18.99 15.91
N PHE A 398 -6.82 -19.04 16.83
CA PHE A 398 -5.40 -19.08 16.55
C PHE A 398 -4.87 -20.50 16.35
N THR A 399 -3.59 -20.57 15.97
CA THR A 399 -2.78 -21.79 15.99
C THR A 399 -1.50 -21.54 16.79
N ASN A 400 -0.67 -22.56 16.96
CA ASN A 400 0.61 -22.46 17.65
C ASN A 400 1.77 -21.96 16.76
N ASP A 401 1.48 -21.27 15.66
CA ASP A 401 2.50 -20.52 14.91
C ASP A 401 3.27 -19.59 15.88
N PRO A 402 4.57 -19.82 16.13
CA PRO A 402 5.28 -19.14 17.21
C PRO A 402 5.56 -17.66 16.91
N LEU A 403 5.44 -17.23 15.65
CA LEU A 403 5.47 -15.81 15.32
C LEU A 403 4.12 -15.17 15.61
N LEU A 404 3.01 -15.80 15.22
CA LEU A 404 1.66 -15.31 15.52
C LEU A 404 1.47 -15.13 17.03
N GLN A 405 1.85 -16.14 17.82
CA GLN A 405 1.69 -16.13 19.28
C GLN A 405 2.31 -14.89 19.94
N GLY A 406 3.53 -14.49 19.58
CA GLY A 406 4.13 -13.28 20.12
C GLY A 406 3.52 -11.98 19.58
N ARG A 407 2.96 -11.99 18.36
CA ARG A 407 2.19 -10.83 17.84
C ARG A 407 0.92 -10.57 18.65
N LEU A 408 0.32 -11.60 19.26
CA LEU A 408 -0.86 -11.45 20.12
C LEU A 408 -0.57 -10.58 21.35
N PHE A 409 0.67 -10.57 21.84
CA PHE A 409 1.11 -9.67 22.91
C PHE A 409 1.35 -8.24 22.40
N SER A 410 2.21 -8.10 21.39
CA SER A 410 2.86 -6.83 21.03
C SER A 410 1.89 -5.71 20.63
N TYR A 411 0.83 -6.06 19.90
CA TYR A 411 -0.04 -5.06 19.27
C TYR A 411 -1.07 -4.45 20.21
N THR A 412 -1.29 -5.02 21.40
CA THR A 412 -2.01 -4.32 22.49
C THR A 412 -1.03 -3.43 23.26
N ASP A 413 0.13 -3.97 23.62
CA ASP A 413 1.19 -3.28 24.38
C ASP A 413 1.65 -1.97 23.72
N THR A 414 2.01 -2.02 22.44
CA THR A 414 2.56 -0.84 21.74
C THR A 414 1.60 0.35 21.66
N GLN A 415 0.28 0.13 21.79
CA GLN A 415 -0.71 1.21 21.73
C GLN A 415 -0.71 2.07 23.00
N ILE A 416 -0.24 1.53 24.12
CA ILE A 416 -0.23 2.25 25.40
C ILE A 416 0.63 3.51 25.31
N SER A 417 1.81 3.42 24.68
CA SER A 417 2.66 4.59 24.44
C SER A 417 2.25 5.36 23.18
N ARG A 418 1.97 4.66 22.08
CA ARG A 418 1.68 5.27 20.78
C ARG A 418 0.42 6.14 20.80
N LEU A 419 -0.64 5.65 21.48
CA LEU A 419 -1.95 6.30 21.56
C LEU A 419 -2.27 6.83 22.96
N GLY A 420 -1.26 6.94 23.82
CA GLY A 420 -1.36 7.65 25.10
C GLY A 420 -2.13 6.94 26.22
N GLY A 421 -2.53 5.66 26.05
CA GLY A 421 -3.11 4.87 27.13
C GLY A 421 -3.98 3.69 26.67
N PRO A 422 -4.68 3.04 27.62
CA PRO A 422 -5.51 1.84 27.35
C PRO A 422 -6.84 2.16 26.65
N ASN A 423 -7.26 3.42 26.62
CA ASN A 423 -8.54 3.86 26.04
C ASN A 423 -8.45 4.12 24.53
N PHE A 424 -7.44 3.59 23.84
CA PHE A 424 -7.27 3.78 22.39
C PHE A 424 -8.46 3.26 21.55
N HIS A 425 -9.26 2.34 22.11
CA HIS A 425 -10.48 1.82 21.48
C HIS A 425 -11.61 2.87 21.41
N GLU A 426 -11.56 3.92 22.24
CA GLU A 426 -12.54 5.03 22.23
C GLU A 426 -12.20 6.09 21.17
N ILE A 427 -10.98 6.08 20.61
CA ILE A 427 -10.65 6.94 19.47
C ILE A 427 -11.60 6.59 18.32
N PRO A 428 -12.30 7.57 17.71
CA PRO A 428 -13.45 7.31 16.84
C PRO A 428 -13.24 6.23 15.78
N ILE A 429 -12.10 6.21 15.09
CA ILE A 429 -11.82 5.19 14.07
C ILE A 429 -11.71 3.77 14.65
N ASN A 430 -11.24 3.61 15.89
CA ASN A 430 -11.06 2.29 16.53
C ASN A 430 -12.33 1.75 17.20
N ARG A 431 -13.37 2.59 17.38
CA ARG A 431 -14.60 2.20 18.05
C ARG A 431 -15.33 1.08 17.28
N PRO A 432 -15.76 -0.01 17.96
CA PRO A 432 -16.70 -0.96 17.39
C PRO A 432 -18.02 -0.27 17.01
N THR A 433 -18.69 -0.76 15.97
CA THR A 433 -20.06 -0.36 15.62
C THR A 433 -21.11 -1.19 16.37
N CYS A 434 -20.72 -2.35 16.92
CA CYS A 434 -21.53 -3.17 17.81
C CYS A 434 -21.40 -2.74 19.29
N PRO A 435 -22.31 -3.17 20.18
CA PRO A 435 -22.23 -2.85 21.60
C PRO A 435 -20.95 -3.40 22.25
N TYR A 436 -20.34 -2.62 23.15
CA TYR A 436 -19.24 -3.05 24.02
C TYR A 436 -19.53 -2.58 25.45
N HIS A 437 -19.59 -3.51 26.41
CA HIS A 437 -19.85 -3.20 27.82
C HIS A 437 -19.06 -4.18 28.68
N ASN A 438 -18.31 -3.67 29.66
CA ASN A 438 -17.50 -4.47 30.56
C ASN A 438 -17.27 -3.70 31.88
N PHE A 439 -16.35 -4.20 32.70
CA PHE A 439 -16.03 -3.65 34.02
C PHE A 439 -14.71 -2.85 34.06
N GLN A 440 -14.05 -2.62 32.92
CA GLN A 440 -12.87 -1.75 32.86
C GLN A 440 -13.27 -0.28 33.07
N ARG A 441 -12.46 0.48 33.81
CA ARG A 441 -12.71 1.88 34.17
C ARG A 441 -11.41 2.69 34.11
N ASP A 442 -11.54 3.99 34.25
CA ASP A 442 -10.46 4.96 34.37
C ASP A 442 -9.55 5.00 33.12
N GLY A 443 -8.23 5.10 33.30
CA GLY A 443 -7.27 5.27 32.22
C GLY A 443 -7.23 6.70 31.65
N MET A 444 -6.16 7.00 30.92
CA MET A 444 -5.96 8.31 30.29
C MET A 444 -7.04 8.57 29.22
N HIS A 445 -7.54 9.81 29.14
CA HIS A 445 -8.52 10.24 28.13
C HIS A 445 -9.78 9.34 28.05
N ARG A 446 -10.33 8.92 29.18
CA ARG A 446 -11.60 8.18 29.23
C ARG A 446 -12.74 9.06 28.66
N GLN A 447 -13.40 8.59 27.61
CA GLN A 447 -14.52 9.27 26.95
C GLN A 447 -15.88 8.79 27.49
N ASP A 448 -16.08 7.47 27.59
CA ASP A 448 -17.35 6.93 28.03
C ASP A 448 -17.53 7.07 29.55
N ILE A 449 -18.71 7.53 29.97
CA ILE A 449 -19.09 7.67 31.38
C ILE A 449 -19.97 6.48 31.77
N ASP A 450 -19.37 5.49 32.41
CA ASP A 450 -20.10 4.33 32.93
C ASP A 450 -21.05 4.74 34.06
N THR A 451 -22.33 4.35 33.93
CA THR A 451 -23.36 4.60 34.97
C THR A 451 -23.61 3.37 35.85
N ASN A 452 -22.98 2.24 35.53
CA ASN A 452 -23.15 0.99 36.24
C ASN A 452 -22.68 1.14 37.70
N PRO A 453 -23.52 0.84 38.72
CA PRO A 453 -23.10 0.90 40.12
C PRO A 453 -22.02 -0.14 40.46
N ALA A 454 -21.85 -1.18 39.62
CA ALA A 454 -20.78 -2.16 39.71
C ALA A 454 -19.66 -1.89 38.70
N ASN A 455 -18.42 -2.08 39.16
CA ASN A 455 -17.20 -2.14 38.35
C ASN A 455 -16.45 -3.48 38.56
N TYR A 456 -17.18 -4.51 38.97
CA TYR A 456 -16.65 -5.86 39.23
C TYR A 456 -17.73 -6.92 38.95
N GLU A 457 -17.30 -8.18 38.86
CA GLU A 457 -18.09 -9.36 38.57
C GLU A 457 -17.52 -10.56 39.34
N PRO A 458 -18.34 -11.44 39.97
CA PRO A 458 -19.80 -11.37 40.10
C PRO A 458 -20.29 -10.25 41.01
N ASN A 459 -21.44 -9.65 40.66
CA ASN A 459 -22.09 -8.60 41.44
C ASN A 459 -23.61 -8.79 41.54
N SER A 460 -24.18 -8.50 42.71
CA SER A 460 -25.65 -8.49 42.90
C SER A 460 -26.27 -7.10 42.75
N ILE A 461 -25.46 -6.04 42.94
CA ILE A 461 -25.95 -4.65 43.01
C ILE A 461 -26.44 -4.11 41.66
N ASN A 462 -26.03 -4.72 40.55
CA ASN A 462 -26.55 -4.47 39.21
C ASN A 462 -27.08 -5.75 38.55
N ASP A 463 -27.54 -6.73 39.34
CA ASP A 463 -28.01 -8.03 38.84
C ASP A 463 -27.00 -8.69 37.88
N ASN A 464 -25.71 -8.57 38.19
CA ASN A 464 -24.60 -9.17 37.47
C ASN A 464 -24.40 -8.62 36.03
N TRP A 465 -25.02 -7.50 35.67
CA TRP A 465 -24.86 -6.90 34.34
C TRP A 465 -23.62 -6.00 34.24
N PRO A 466 -22.93 -5.98 33.07
CA PRO A 466 -23.08 -6.90 31.94
C PRO A 466 -22.62 -8.33 32.26
N ARG A 467 -23.28 -9.34 31.65
CA ARG A 467 -23.05 -10.76 31.93
C ARG A 467 -22.18 -11.45 30.88
N GLU A 468 -21.55 -12.55 31.29
CA GLU A 468 -21.00 -13.54 30.37
C GLU A 468 -22.08 -14.09 29.43
N THR A 469 -21.69 -14.48 28.21
CA THR A 469 -22.57 -15.09 27.22
C THR A 469 -22.06 -16.51 26.93
N PRO A 470 -22.89 -17.57 27.07
CA PRO A 470 -22.48 -18.91 26.70
C PRO A 470 -22.06 -19.02 25.22
N PRO A 471 -21.13 -19.94 24.86
CA PRO A 471 -20.83 -20.20 23.46
C PRO A 471 -22.06 -20.73 22.73
N GLY A 472 -22.22 -20.35 21.46
CA GLY A 472 -23.35 -20.78 20.65
C GLY A 472 -23.12 -20.59 19.15
N PRO A 473 -24.08 -21.03 18.30
CA PRO A 473 -23.96 -20.96 16.85
C PRO A 473 -23.92 -19.54 16.26
N LYS A 474 -24.47 -18.55 16.98
CA LYS A 474 -24.51 -17.12 16.65
C LYS A 474 -24.65 -16.32 17.94
N ARG A 475 -24.13 -15.10 18.00
CA ARG A 475 -24.22 -14.21 19.17
C ARG A 475 -23.77 -14.88 20.47
N GLY A 476 -22.85 -15.83 20.37
CA GLY A 476 -22.30 -16.57 21.50
C GLY A 476 -21.05 -15.91 22.05
N GLY A 477 -20.68 -16.26 23.28
CA GLY A 477 -19.37 -15.90 23.83
C GLY A 477 -18.23 -16.53 23.02
N PHE A 478 -17.09 -15.84 22.99
CA PHE A 478 -15.85 -16.42 22.48
C PHE A 478 -15.40 -17.55 23.40
N GLU A 479 -15.03 -18.69 22.82
CA GLU A 479 -14.43 -19.83 23.49
C GLU A 479 -13.33 -20.34 22.58
N SER A 480 -12.12 -20.51 23.11
CA SER A 480 -11.02 -21.11 22.37
C SER A 480 -11.33 -22.56 22.04
N TYR A 481 -10.98 -22.98 20.83
CA TYR A 481 -10.95 -24.38 20.46
C TYR A 481 -10.08 -25.15 21.45
N GLN A 482 -10.60 -26.30 21.92
CA GLN A 482 -9.96 -27.12 22.94
C GLN A 482 -8.85 -27.99 22.32
N GLU A 483 -7.86 -27.33 21.71
CA GLU A 483 -6.69 -27.99 21.16
C GLU A 483 -5.98 -28.81 22.23
N ARG A 484 -5.60 -30.04 21.90
CA ARG A 484 -4.80 -30.87 22.80
C ARG A 484 -3.35 -30.37 22.82
N VAL A 485 -2.94 -29.80 23.95
CA VAL A 485 -1.53 -29.48 24.21
C VAL A 485 -0.88 -30.62 25.00
N ASP A 486 0.16 -31.22 24.44
CA ASP A 486 1.01 -32.21 25.10
C ASP A 486 2.49 -31.88 24.83
N GLY A 487 3.28 -31.72 25.89
CA GLY A 487 4.67 -31.29 25.76
C GLY A 487 5.30 -30.85 27.07
N THR A 488 6.59 -30.50 26.99
CA THR A 488 7.36 -29.94 28.11
C THR A 488 7.58 -28.44 27.92
N LYS A 489 7.73 -27.69 29.02
CA LYS A 489 8.03 -26.26 28.94
C LYS A 489 9.49 -26.07 28.51
N ILE A 490 9.71 -25.73 27.24
CA ILE A 490 11.02 -25.59 26.61
C ILE A 490 11.14 -24.28 25.81
N ARG A 491 12.37 -23.90 25.48
CA ARG A 491 12.69 -22.89 24.46
C ARG A 491 13.47 -23.59 23.35
N GLU A 492 12.74 -24.15 22.40
CA GLU A 492 13.29 -24.96 21.32
C GLU A 492 12.47 -24.72 20.04
N ARG A 493 13.15 -24.59 18.90
CA ARG A 493 12.48 -24.53 17.60
C ARG A 493 12.09 -25.96 17.19
N SER A 494 10.87 -26.15 16.70
CA SER A 494 10.47 -27.46 16.17
C SER A 494 11.42 -27.91 15.06
N GLN A 495 11.79 -29.19 15.05
CA GLN A 495 12.63 -29.75 13.99
C GLN A 495 11.97 -29.65 12.60
N SER A 496 10.63 -29.65 12.53
CA SER A 496 9.86 -29.48 11.29
C SER A 496 10.09 -28.12 10.62
N PHE A 497 10.62 -27.13 11.34
CA PHE A 497 10.91 -25.79 10.82
C PHE A 497 12.33 -25.68 10.23
N GLY A 498 13.17 -26.72 10.42
CA GLY A 498 14.60 -26.74 10.10
C GLY A 498 14.95 -26.95 8.62
N GLU A 499 14.11 -26.47 7.70
CA GLU A 499 14.33 -26.49 6.24
C GLU A 499 14.18 -25.06 5.71
N TYR A 500 15.14 -24.61 4.90
CA TYR A 500 15.27 -23.17 4.57
C TYR A 500 15.41 -22.88 3.08
N TYR A 501 15.51 -23.88 2.21
CA TYR A 501 15.97 -23.71 0.83
C TYR A 501 14.97 -24.22 -0.21
N ALA A 502 14.14 -25.21 0.10
CA ALA A 502 13.18 -25.79 -0.84
C ALA A 502 12.15 -24.77 -1.32
N GLN A 503 11.57 -23.98 -0.41
CA GLN A 503 10.59 -22.96 -0.80
C GLN A 503 11.19 -21.72 -1.50
N PRO A 504 12.35 -21.18 -1.12
CA PRO A 504 13.06 -20.22 -1.96
C PRO A 504 13.30 -20.74 -3.39
N ARG A 505 13.67 -22.02 -3.54
CA ARG A 505 13.87 -22.66 -4.85
C ARG A 505 12.56 -22.81 -5.61
N LEU A 506 11.49 -23.23 -4.94
CA LEU A 506 10.14 -23.29 -5.53
C LEU A 506 9.74 -21.92 -6.08
N PHE A 507 9.93 -20.86 -5.30
CA PHE A 507 9.66 -19.49 -5.74
C PHE A 507 10.51 -19.12 -6.96
N TRP A 508 11.83 -19.30 -6.90
CA TRP A 508 12.76 -19.01 -8.00
C TRP A 508 12.36 -19.70 -9.33
N ASN A 509 12.06 -21.00 -9.26
CA ASN A 509 11.67 -21.79 -10.44
C ASN A 509 10.29 -21.43 -11.00
N SER A 510 9.47 -20.73 -10.21
CA SER A 510 8.15 -20.27 -10.61
C SER A 510 8.16 -18.95 -11.37
N GLN A 511 9.28 -18.22 -11.29
CA GLN A 511 9.43 -16.93 -11.93
C GLN A 511 9.70 -17.08 -13.43
N THR A 512 9.22 -16.11 -14.22
CA THR A 512 9.61 -15.97 -15.62
C THR A 512 11.10 -15.59 -15.73
N PRO A 513 11.76 -15.79 -16.89
CA PRO A 513 13.18 -15.42 -17.04
C PRO A 513 13.48 -13.94 -16.73
N ILE A 514 12.55 -13.03 -17.03
CA ILE A 514 12.74 -11.60 -16.72
C ILE A 514 12.63 -11.32 -15.22
N GLU A 515 11.68 -11.95 -14.53
CA GLU A 515 11.56 -11.85 -13.06
C GLU A 515 12.79 -12.43 -12.36
N GLN A 516 13.34 -13.53 -12.89
CA GLN A 516 14.60 -14.11 -12.41
C GLN A 516 15.78 -13.12 -12.56
N GLN A 517 15.88 -12.43 -13.70
CA GLN A 517 16.88 -11.38 -13.91
C GLN A 517 16.70 -10.22 -12.93
N HIS A 518 15.46 -9.80 -12.66
CA HIS A 518 15.18 -8.74 -11.70
C HIS A 518 15.53 -9.15 -10.26
N ILE A 519 15.30 -10.40 -9.86
CA ILE A 519 15.75 -10.95 -8.57
C ILE A 519 17.28 -10.89 -8.46
N ILE A 520 18.00 -11.37 -9.48
CA ILE A 520 19.47 -11.27 -9.53
C ILE A 520 19.90 -9.80 -9.40
N GLY A 521 19.25 -8.90 -10.14
CA GLY A 521 19.52 -7.46 -10.08
C GLY A 521 19.26 -6.85 -8.70
N GLY A 522 18.19 -7.29 -8.02
CA GLY A 522 17.84 -6.88 -6.66
C GLY A 522 18.93 -7.24 -5.66
N PHE A 523 19.31 -8.52 -5.58
CA PHE A 523 20.41 -8.98 -4.73
C PHE A 523 21.73 -8.27 -5.07
N SER A 524 22.06 -8.18 -6.35
CA SER A 524 23.32 -7.57 -6.81
C SER A 524 23.40 -6.09 -6.40
N PHE A 525 22.31 -5.33 -6.60
CA PHE A 525 22.25 -3.94 -6.21
C PHE A 525 22.42 -3.78 -4.69
N GLU A 526 21.65 -4.53 -3.91
CA GLU A 526 21.67 -4.44 -2.45
C GLU A 526 23.03 -4.83 -1.86
N LEU A 527 23.57 -5.98 -2.26
CA LEU A 527 24.86 -6.47 -1.76
C LEU A 527 26.04 -5.61 -2.20
N SER A 528 25.93 -4.88 -3.32
CA SER A 528 26.98 -3.92 -3.72
C SER A 528 27.15 -2.77 -2.71
N LYS A 529 26.11 -2.48 -1.92
CA LYS A 529 26.09 -1.41 -0.90
C LYS A 529 26.58 -1.88 0.47
N VAL A 530 26.67 -3.18 0.70
CA VAL A 530 27.23 -3.78 1.92
C VAL A 530 28.74 -3.58 1.93
N VAL A 531 29.32 -2.92 2.91
CA VAL A 531 30.76 -2.58 2.94
C VAL A 531 31.63 -3.81 3.20
N ARG A 532 31.21 -4.69 4.11
CA ARG A 532 32.00 -5.88 4.50
C ARG A 532 31.83 -7.00 3.47
N THR A 533 32.86 -7.24 2.67
CA THR A 533 32.84 -8.23 1.58
C THR A 533 32.42 -9.64 2.03
N TYR A 534 32.87 -10.10 3.20
CA TYR A 534 32.54 -11.44 3.69
C TYR A 534 31.04 -11.65 3.90
N ILE A 535 30.26 -10.59 4.16
CA ILE A 535 28.80 -10.69 4.27
C ILE A 535 28.22 -11.01 2.89
N ARG A 536 28.70 -10.31 1.85
CA ARG A 536 28.30 -10.56 0.45
C ARG A 536 28.59 -12.01 0.05
N GLU A 537 29.79 -12.49 0.37
CA GLU A 537 30.23 -13.87 0.11
C GLU A 537 29.33 -14.91 0.80
N ARG A 538 29.00 -14.70 2.07
CA ARG A 538 28.09 -15.61 2.81
C ARG A 538 26.68 -15.63 2.27
N VAL A 539 26.14 -14.48 1.84
CA VAL A 539 24.82 -14.45 1.21
C VAL A 539 24.86 -15.22 -0.11
N VAL A 540 25.87 -15.01 -0.95
CA VAL A 540 26.06 -15.76 -2.20
C VAL A 540 26.20 -17.27 -1.95
N ASP A 541 26.88 -17.68 -0.88
CA ASP A 541 26.95 -19.07 -0.46
C ASP A 541 25.55 -19.66 -0.17
N HIS A 542 24.70 -18.95 0.58
CA HIS A 542 23.31 -19.36 0.77
C HIS A 542 22.52 -19.44 -0.54
N LEU A 543 22.76 -18.54 -1.50
CA LEU A 543 22.11 -18.62 -2.81
C LEU A 543 22.50 -19.89 -3.57
N ALA A 544 23.74 -20.38 -3.42
CA ALA A 544 24.19 -21.63 -4.04
C ALA A 544 23.42 -22.86 -3.49
N HIS A 545 22.96 -22.78 -2.24
CA HIS A 545 22.08 -23.79 -1.63
C HIS A 545 20.62 -23.69 -2.12
N ILE A 546 20.23 -22.59 -2.78
CA ILE A 546 18.89 -22.42 -3.38
C ILE A 546 18.92 -22.85 -4.85
N ASP A 547 19.76 -22.19 -5.65
CA ASP A 547 19.96 -22.45 -7.07
C ASP A 547 21.30 -21.89 -7.58
N ILE A 548 22.04 -22.70 -8.34
CA ILE A 548 23.37 -22.34 -8.84
C ILE A 548 23.32 -21.20 -9.86
N GLN A 549 22.28 -21.11 -10.70
CA GLN A 549 22.18 -20.03 -11.69
C GLN A 549 21.93 -18.67 -11.02
N LEU A 550 21.08 -18.66 -9.98
CA LEU A 550 20.88 -17.50 -9.13
C LEU A 550 22.20 -17.06 -8.47
N ALA A 551 22.87 -18.00 -7.80
CA ALA A 551 24.13 -17.73 -7.11
C ALA A 551 25.20 -17.18 -8.06
N GLN A 552 25.40 -17.83 -9.21
CA GLN A 552 26.37 -17.42 -10.22
C GLN A 552 26.03 -16.05 -10.82
N GLY A 553 24.74 -15.79 -11.08
CA GLY A 553 24.28 -14.50 -11.60
C GLY A 553 24.63 -13.35 -10.66
N VAL A 554 24.37 -13.52 -9.35
CA VAL A 554 24.72 -12.53 -8.33
C VAL A 554 26.23 -12.44 -8.13
N ALA A 555 26.93 -13.57 -8.06
CA ALA A 555 28.38 -13.62 -7.87
C ALA A 555 29.14 -12.89 -8.99
N ASN A 556 28.74 -13.10 -10.25
CA ASN A 556 29.30 -12.41 -11.41
C ASN A 556 29.20 -10.88 -11.29
N ASN A 557 28.06 -10.36 -10.83
CA ASN A 557 27.85 -8.93 -10.66
C ASN A 557 28.65 -8.32 -9.50
N LEU A 558 29.00 -9.14 -8.50
CA LEU A 558 29.78 -8.72 -7.33
C LEU A 558 31.29 -9.01 -7.47
N GLY A 559 31.72 -9.65 -8.56
CA GLY A 559 33.11 -10.07 -8.75
C GLY A 559 33.55 -11.20 -7.82
N ILE A 560 32.60 -12.07 -7.42
CA ILE A 560 32.84 -13.24 -6.58
C ILE A 560 32.94 -14.49 -7.46
N THR A 561 33.93 -15.34 -7.19
CA THR A 561 34.08 -16.64 -7.85
C THR A 561 33.55 -17.72 -6.91
N LEU A 562 32.54 -18.47 -7.36
CA LEU A 562 32.05 -19.64 -6.62
C LEU A 562 33.13 -20.72 -6.56
N THR A 563 33.23 -21.43 -5.45
CA THR A 563 34.12 -22.58 -5.32
C THR A 563 33.57 -23.78 -6.09
N ASP A 564 34.42 -24.77 -6.39
CA ASP A 564 33.96 -26.03 -6.99
C ASP A 564 32.91 -26.71 -6.10
N GLU A 565 33.04 -26.64 -4.77
CA GLU A 565 32.06 -27.18 -3.84
C GLU A 565 30.70 -26.48 -3.96
N GLN A 566 30.69 -25.14 -4.00
CA GLN A 566 29.46 -24.36 -4.17
C GLN A 566 28.79 -24.65 -5.51
N CYS A 567 29.54 -24.72 -6.60
CA CYS A 567 29.02 -25.03 -7.94
C CYS A 567 28.36 -26.42 -8.03
N HIS A 568 28.72 -27.34 -7.15
CA HIS A 568 28.19 -28.70 -7.09
C HIS A 568 27.30 -28.95 -5.86
N ALA A 569 26.85 -27.90 -5.17
CA ALA A 569 25.91 -28.02 -4.06
C ALA A 569 24.63 -28.72 -4.54
N ALA A 570 24.19 -29.72 -3.78
CA ALA A 570 22.96 -30.45 -4.11
C ALA A 570 21.75 -29.51 -3.97
N PRO A 571 20.85 -29.43 -4.97
CA PRO A 571 19.65 -28.63 -4.84
C PRO A 571 18.74 -29.21 -3.73
N PRO A 572 17.97 -28.38 -3.04
CA PRO A 572 16.98 -28.83 -2.08
C PRO A 572 15.89 -29.66 -2.77
N LYS A 573 15.13 -30.40 -1.96
CA LYS A 573 14.02 -31.24 -2.44
C LYS A 573 12.88 -30.39 -3.02
N ASP A 574 12.11 -31.00 -3.91
CA ASP A 574 10.83 -30.45 -4.37
C ASP A 574 9.83 -30.37 -3.22
N VAL A 575 8.89 -29.42 -3.27
CA VAL A 575 7.88 -29.23 -2.21
C VAL A 575 6.65 -30.07 -2.53
N ASN A 576 6.46 -31.20 -1.85
CA ASN A 576 5.42 -32.19 -2.14
C ASN A 576 5.41 -32.61 -3.61
N GLY A 577 6.59 -32.71 -4.23
CA GLY A 577 6.78 -33.03 -5.64
C GLY A 577 6.63 -31.85 -6.61
N LEU A 578 6.33 -30.64 -6.12
CA LEU A 578 6.26 -29.42 -6.93
C LEU A 578 7.66 -28.81 -7.14
N LYS A 579 7.97 -28.57 -8.41
CA LYS A 579 9.18 -27.84 -8.83
C LYS A 579 8.95 -26.34 -9.03
N LYS A 580 7.71 -25.97 -9.36
CA LYS A 580 7.23 -24.61 -9.62
C LYS A 580 5.72 -24.54 -9.42
N ASP A 581 5.23 -23.35 -9.13
CA ASP A 581 3.81 -23.00 -9.04
C ASP A 581 3.61 -21.62 -9.70
N PRO A 582 2.95 -21.53 -10.87
CA PRO A 582 2.78 -20.28 -11.60
C PRO A 582 2.07 -19.16 -10.83
N SER A 583 1.29 -19.48 -9.78
CA SER A 583 0.63 -18.47 -8.94
C SER A 583 1.63 -17.53 -8.25
N LEU A 584 2.85 -18.03 -7.99
CA LEU A 584 3.91 -17.29 -7.30
C LEU A 584 4.53 -16.19 -8.16
N SER A 585 4.53 -16.34 -9.49
CA SER A 585 4.98 -15.30 -10.43
C SER A 585 3.95 -14.18 -10.55
N LEU A 586 4.41 -12.95 -10.79
CA LEU A 586 3.54 -11.83 -11.11
C LEU A 586 2.96 -11.96 -12.52
N TYR A 587 3.76 -12.47 -13.47
CA TYR A 587 3.51 -12.30 -14.91
C TYR A 587 3.38 -13.61 -15.70
N ALA A 588 3.63 -14.78 -15.10
CA ALA A 588 3.49 -16.08 -15.77
C ALA A 588 2.02 -16.38 -16.15
N VAL A 589 1.08 -15.89 -15.34
CA VAL A 589 -0.35 -15.95 -15.63
C VAL A 589 -0.84 -14.52 -15.87
N PRO A 590 -1.17 -14.14 -17.12
CA PRO A 590 -1.73 -12.84 -17.42
C PRO A 590 -3.03 -12.62 -16.67
N GLY A 591 -3.26 -11.40 -16.18
CA GLY A 591 -4.49 -11.04 -15.50
C GLY A 591 -4.53 -9.57 -15.10
N GLY A 592 -5.72 -9.10 -14.75
CA GLY A 592 -5.95 -7.72 -14.33
C GLY A 592 -6.66 -6.86 -15.37
N SER A 593 -6.70 -5.56 -15.10
CA SER A 593 -7.39 -4.57 -15.92
C SER A 593 -6.48 -3.37 -16.18
N ILE A 594 -6.66 -2.74 -17.35
CA ILE A 594 -6.03 -1.45 -17.67
C ILE A 594 -6.78 -0.26 -17.04
N LYS A 595 -7.99 -0.47 -16.48
CA LYS A 595 -8.77 0.57 -15.82
C LYS A 595 -8.00 1.18 -14.64
N GLY A 596 -7.93 2.51 -14.61
CA GLY A 596 -7.19 3.30 -13.62
C GLY A 596 -5.71 3.50 -13.94
N ARG A 597 -5.17 2.88 -15.00
CA ARG A 597 -3.83 3.20 -15.50
C ARG A 597 -3.79 4.63 -16.07
N VAL A 598 -2.60 5.20 -16.19
CA VAL A 598 -2.41 6.59 -16.66
C VAL A 598 -1.47 6.63 -17.86
N VAL A 599 -1.84 7.39 -18.89
CA VAL A 599 -1.01 7.63 -20.08
C VAL A 599 -0.59 9.10 -20.16
N ALA A 600 0.70 9.35 -20.40
CA ALA A 600 1.18 10.69 -20.71
C ALA A 600 0.96 10.99 -22.20
N ILE A 601 0.32 12.12 -22.50
CA ILE A 601 0.18 12.66 -23.85
C ILE A 601 1.14 13.84 -23.99
N LEU A 602 2.23 13.67 -24.75
CA LEU A 602 3.25 14.71 -24.91
C LEU A 602 2.83 15.70 -26.00
N LEU A 603 2.33 16.87 -25.60
CA LEU A 603 1.87 17.91 -26.52
C LEU A 603 3.05 18.65 -27.15
N ASN A 604 2.78 19.29 -28.29
CA ASN A 604 3.66 20.24 -28.98
C ASN A 604 2.97 21.63 -29.06
N ASP A 605 3.60 22.64 -29.69
CA ASP A 605 3.03 23.99 -29.76
C ASP A 605 1.70 24.07 -30.54
N LYS A 606 1.50 23.17 -31.52
CA LYS A 606 0.31 23.10 -32.35
C LYS A 606 -0.10 21.65 -32.60
N PRO A 607 -0.61 20.95 -31.57
CA PRO A 607 -0.91 19.53 -31.67
C PRO A 607 -2.07 19.31 -32.64
N ARG A 608 -2.08 18.17 -33.32
CA ARG A 608 -3.17 17.78 -34.19
C ARG A 608 -4.40 17.44 -33.35
N ALA A 609 -5.45 18.25 -33.43
CA ALA A 609 -6.62 18.13 -32.57
C ALA A 609 -7.32 16.77 -32.72
N SER A 610 -7.40 16.26 -33.95
CA SER A 610 -8.01 14.96 -34.24
C SER A 610 -7.31 13.81 -33.51
N ASP A 611 -5.98 13.85 -33.40
CA ASP A 611 -5.20 12.82 -32.71
C ASP A 611 -5.47 12.90 -31.21
N VAL A 612 -5.35 14.09 -30.61
CA VAL A 612 -5.56 14.29 -29.17
C VAL A 612 -6.97 13.86 -28.75
N LEU A 613 -8.00 14.29 -29.49
CA LEU A 613 -9.40 13.91 -29.23
C LEU A 613 -9.63 12.40 -29.39
N GLY A 614 -9.06 11.78 -30.44
CA GLY A 614 -9.14 10.35 -30.66
C GLY A 614 -8.54 9.54 -29.50
N ILE A 615 -7.34 9.95 -29.07
CA ILE A 615 -6.62 9.34 -27.93
C ILE A 615 -7.45 9.46 -26.65
N MET A 616 -7.87 10.69 -26.28
CA MET A 616 -8.61 10.93 -25.05
C MET A 616 -9.94 10.14 -25.00
N LYS A 617 -10.66 10.08 -26.12
CA LYS A 617 -11.91 9.32 -26.22
C LYS A 617 -11.69 7.82 -26.05
N ALA A 618 -10.67 7.27 -26.71
CA ALA A 618 -10.33 5.86 -26.63
C ALA A 618 -9.88 5.46 -25.21
N LEU A 619 -9.01 6.26 -24.59
CA LEU A 619 -8.57 6.04 -23.21
C LEU A 619 -9.74 6.07 -22.22
N LYS A 620 -10.60 7.09 -22.31
CA LYS A 620 -11.80 7.21 -21.46
C LYS A 620 -12.74 6.00 -21.57
N THR A 621 -12.90 5.45 -22.77
CA THR A 621 -13.76 4.27 -23.01
C THR A 621 -13.25 3.04 -22.27
N GLN A 622 -11.92 2.91 -22.10
CA GLN A 622 -11.29 1.83 -21.35
C GLN A 622 -11.07 2.15 -19.86
N GLY A 623 -11.49 3.33 -19.39
CA GLY A 623 -11.22 3.80 -18.04
C GLY A 623 -9.74 4.05 -17.76
N VAL A 624 -8.95 4.40 -18.79
CA VAL A 624 -7.54 4.80 -18.68
C VAL A 624 -7.49 6.32 -18.62
N HIS A 625 -6.72 6.87 -17.68
CA HIS A 625 -6.57 8.32 -17.50
C HIS A 625 -5.48 8.88 -18.42
N ALA A 626 -5.58 10.17 -18.74
CA ALA A 626 -4.62 10.89 -19.57
C ALA A 626 -4.07 12.11 -18.84
N LYS A 627 -2.76 12.34 -18.96
CA LYS A 627 -2.10 13.59 -18.53
C LYS A 627 -1.57 14.32 -19.76
N LEU A 628 -2.10 15.51 -20.03
CA LEU A 628 -1.62 16.39 -21.09
C LEU A 628 -0.37 17.11 -20.61
N LEU A 629 0.79 16.79 -21.19
CA LEU A 629 2.08 17.31 -20.74
C LEU A 629 2.70 18.24 -21.77
N TYR A 630 3.38 19.29 -21.30
CA TYR A 630 4.09 20.23 -22.17
C TYR A 630 5.39 20.78 -21.56
N SER A 631 6.08 21.67 -22.27
CA SER A 631 7.31 22.32 -21.79
C SER A 631 7.05 23.42 -20.74
N ARG A 632 5.82 23.92 -20.65
CA ARG A 632 5.35 24.93 -19.69
C ARG A 632 3.91 24.67 -19.27
N MET A 633 3.46 25.28 -18.17
CA MET A 633 2.05 25.26 -17.74
C MET A 633 1.17 26.20 -18.59
N GLY A 634 -0.13 26.24 -18.26
CA GLY A 634 -1.13 27.05 -18.94
C GLY A 634 -1.82 26.24 -20.03
N GLU A 635 -1.90 26.82 -21.22
CA GLU A 635 -2.64 26.24 -22.34
C GLU A 635 -1.77 26.19 -23.62
N VAL A 636 -2.13 25.26 -24.52
CA VAL A 636 -1.68 25.22 -25.92
C VAL A 636 -2.90 25.20 -26.85
N THR A 637 -2.75 25.75 -28.05
CA THR A 637 -3.82 25.81 -29.06
C THR A 637 -3.57 24.77 -30.14
N ALA A 638 -4.49 23.83 -30.31
CA ALA A 638 -4.44 22.81 -31.35
C ALA A 638 -4.62 23.40 -32.76
N ASP A 639 -4.37 22.60 -33.78
CA ASP A 639 -4.45 23.02 -35.19
C ASP A 639 -5.85 23.47 -35.65
N ASP A 640 -6.91 23.01 -34.99
CA ASP A 640 -8.31 23.41 -35.20
C ASP A 640 -8.77 24.60 -34.33
N GLY A 641 -7.88 25.15 -33.49
CA GLY A 641 -8.18 26.24 -32.57
C GLY A 641 -8.67 25.80 -31.17
N SER A 642 -8.78 24.49 -30.90
CA SER A 642 -9.10 23.98 -29.56
C SER A 642 -8.03 24.36 -28.55
N VAL A 643 -8.45 24.81 -27.37
CA VAL A 643 -7.56 25.17 -26.26
C VAL A 643 -7.41 23.96 -25.34
N LEU A 644 -6.18 23.51 -25.13
CA LEU A 644 -5.86 22.33 -24.32
C LEU A 644 -5.16 22.77 -23.02
N PRO A 645 -5.77 22.52 -21.84
CA PRO A 645 -5.13 22.80 -20.57
C PRO A 645 -4.02 21.80 -20.29
N ILE A 646 -2.90 22.29 -19.77
CA ILE A 646 -1.71 21.48 -19.50
C ILE A 646 -1.77 21.01 -18.04
N ALA A 647 -1.73 19.70 -17.84
CA ALA A 647 -1.80 19.09 -16.51
C ALA A 647 -0.48 19.25 -15.75
N ALA A 648 0.66 19.09 -16.43
CA ALA A 648 1.98 19.26 -15.85
C ALA A 648 3.04 19.49 -16.94
N THR A 649 4.23 19.91 -16.52
CA THR A 649 5.39 19.92 -17.41
C THR A 649 6.01 18.53 -17.55
N PHE A 650 6.81 18.29 -18.59
CA PHE A 650 7.56 17.03 -18.76
C PHE A 650 8.39 16.67 -17.53
N ALA A 651 9.11 17.64 -16.96
CA ALA A 651 9.92 17.44 -15.75
C ALA A 651 9.06 17.34 -14.47
N GLY A 652 7.90 17.99 -14.43
CA GLY A 652 7.00 18.00 -13.26
C GLY A 652 6.20 16.70 -13.08
N ALA A 653 5.91 16.01 -14.18
CA ALA A 653 5.27 14.69 -14.15
C ALA A 653 6.06 13.73 -15.05
N PRO A 654 7.25 13.25 -14.61
CA PRO A 654 8.14 12.44 -15.44
C PRO A 654 7.51 11.10 -15.81
N SER A 655 8.14 10.40 -16.75
CA SER A 655 7.62 9.13 -17.29
C SER A 655 7.38 8.09 -16.22
N LEU A 656 8.13 8.13 -15.12
CA LEU A 656 7.97 7.33 -13.90
C LEU A 656 6.51 7.27 -13.39
N THR A 657 5.76 8.37 -13.54
CA THR A 657 4.42 8.54 -12.96
C THR A 657 3.27 8.01 -13.81
N VAL A 658 3.57 7.45 -14.99
CA VAL A 658 2.59 6.94 -15.95
C VAL A 658 2.92 5.53 -16.42
N ASP A 659 1.96 4.85 -17.02
CA ASP A 659 2.05 3.46 -17.46
C ASP A 659 2.46 3.34 -18.94
N ALA A 660 2.13 4.33 -19.76
CA ALA A 660 2.57 4.44 -21.16
C ALA A 660 2.69 5.90 -21.60
N VAL A 661 3.31 6.10 -22.77
CA VAL A 661 3.52 7.42 -23.38
C VAL A 661 2.97 7.44 -24.79
N ILE A 662 2.25 8.50 -25.15
CA ILE A 662 1.78 8.75 -26.50
C ILE A 662 2.16 10.15 -26.95
N MET A 663 2.67 10.28 -28.18
CA MET A 663 2.98 11.55 -28.81
C MET A 663 2.13 11.71 -30.07
N PRO A 664 1.11 12.62 -30.05
CA PRO A 664 0.32 12.94 -31.23
C PRO A 664 1.15 13.69 -32.28
N CYS A 665 0.63 13.78 -33.50
CA CYS A 665 1.21 14.60 -34.55
C CYS A 665 0.97 16.11 -34.29
N GLY A 666 1.41 16.97 -35.20
CA GLY A 666 1.34 18.44 -35.09
C GLY A 666 2.70 19.07 -35.38
N ASP A 667 3.03 20.15 -34.68
CA ASP A 667 4.35 20.80 -34.75
C ASP A 667 5.40 20.04 -33.93
N VAL A 668 5.72 18.81 -34.33
CA VAL A 668 6.69 17.94 -33.63
C VAL A 668 8.10 18.55 -33.62
N GLU A 669 8.43 19.41 -34.59
CA GLU A 669 9.74 20.07 -34.68
C GLU A 669 10.03 20.95 -33.46
N SER A 670 8.98 21.56 -32.86
CA SER A 670 9.08 22.29 -31.59
C SER A 670 9.64 21.45 -30.43
N LEU A 671 9.54 20.12 -30.49
CA LEU A 671 10.01 19.21 -29.45
C LEU A 671 11.37 18.56 -29.74
N LEU A 672 11.87 18.58 -30.99
CA LEU A 672 13.10 17.87 -31.35
C LEU A 672 14.35 18.42 -30.63
N GLY A 673 14.33 19.72 -30.27
CA GLY A 673 15.37 20.36 -29.46
C GLY A 673 15.13 20.34 -27.95
N ASN A 674 14.01 19.75 -27.49
CA ASN A 674 13.64 19.76 -26.08
C ASN A 674 14.23 18.53 -25.34
N GLY A 675 15.19 18.79 -24.46
CA GLY A 675 15.88 17.74 -23.70
C GLY A 675 14.94 16.92 -22.80
N ASP A 676 13.94 17.55 -22.19
CA ASP A 676 13.01 16.85 -21.29
C ASP A 676 12.05 15.95 -22.07
N ALA A 677 11.53 16.40 -23.21
CA ALA A 677 10.68 15.57 -24.07
C ALA A 677 11.43 14.34 -24.62
N ALA A 678 12.69 14.56 -25.04
CA ALA A 678 13.58 13.49 -25.46
C ALA A 678 13.85 12.50 -24.31
N TYR A 679 14.23 13.01 -23.13
CA TYR A 679 14.49 12.18 -21.95
C TYR A 679 13.24 11.42 -21.49
N TYR A 680 12.05 12.01 -21.63
CA TYR A 680 10.79 11.35 -21.28
C TYR A 680 10.60 10.03 -22.04
N LEU A 681 10.86 10.04 -23.35
CA LEU A 681 10.76 8.85 -24.18
C LEU A 681 11.88 7.84 -23.87
N LEU A 682 13.11 8.33 -23.65
CA LEU A 682 14.25 7.49 -23.27
C LEU A 682 14.01 6.77 -21.93
N GLU A 683 13.51 7.49 -20.92
CA GLU A 683 13.20 6.96 -19.60
C GLU A 683 12.06 5.93 -19.68
N ALA A 684 10.96 6.27 -20.38
CA ALA A 684 9.86 5.33 -20.61
C ALA A 684 10.32 4.07 -21.34
N TYR A 685 11.21 4.22 -22.33
CA TYR A 685 11.75 3.10 -23.10
C TYR A 685 12.60 2.19 -22.22
N LYS A 686 13.53 2.76 -21.44
CA LYS A 686 14.37 2.03 -20.46
C LYS A 686 13.52 1.30 -19.42
N HIS A 687 12.41 1.89 -19.00
CA HIS A 687 11.48 1.27 -18.04
C HIS A 687 10.44 0.35 -18.69
N LEU A 688 10.68 -0.05 -19.94
CA LEU A 688 9.89 -1.07 -20.65
C LEU A 688 8.43 -0.67 -20.88
N LYS A 689 8.12 0.62 -20.89
CA LYS A 689 6.75 1.10 -21.07
C LYS A 689 6.34 1.05 -22.55
N PRO A 690 5.05 0.81 -22.85
CA PRO A 690 4.53 1.03 -24.19
C PRO A 690 4.72 2.50 -24.61
N ILE A 691 5.19 2.72 -25.84
CA ILE A 691 5.34 4.05 -26.43
C ILE A 691 4.58 4.07 -27.76
N ALA A 692 3.80 5.12 -27.98
CA ALA A 692 2.97 5.28 -29.16
C ALA A 692 3.28 6.61 -29.88
N LEU A 693 3.63 6.54 -31.17
CA LEU A 693 4.09 7.68 -31.97
C LEU A 693 3.22 7.83 -33.23
N ALA A 694 2.48 8.93 -33.35
CA ALA A 694 1.63 9.22 -34.50
C ALA A 694 2.28 10.20 -35.48
N GLY A 695 2.17 9.91 -36.78
CA GLY A 695 2.62 10.81 -37.85
C GLY A 695 4.10 11.19 -37.72
N ASP A 696 4.38 12.49 -37.64
CA ASP A 696 5.75 13.02 -37.55
C ASP A 696 6.44 12.71 -36.22
N ALA A 697 5.71 12.31 -35.18
CA ALA A 697 6.29 11.88 -33.90
C ALA A 697 7.22 10.66 -34.06
N ARG A 698 7.07 9.88 -35.14
CA ARG A 698 7.97 8.76 -35.47
C ARG A 698 9.43 9.18 -35.67
N LYS A 699 9.71 10.47 -35.92
CA LYS A 699 11.09 11.00 -35.97
C LYS A 699 11.87 10.71 -34.67
N PHE A 700 11.18 10.58 -33.53
CA PHE A 700 11.78 10.22 -32.24
C PHE A 700 12.25 8.75 -32.14
N LYS A 701 11.95 7.86 -33.11
CA LYS A 701 12.49 6.49 -33.13
C LYS A 701 14.01 6.45 -33.15
N SER A 702 14.62 7.41 -33.86
CA SER A 702 16.07 7.55 -33.95
C SER A 702 16.73 7.75 -32.58
N LEU A 703 16.09 8.54 -31.70
CA LEU A 703 16.52 8.76 -30.32
C LEU A 703 16.53 7.46 -29.52
N LEU A 704 15.52 6.62 -29.72
CA LEU A 704 15.35 5.34 -29.03
C LEU A 704 16.17 4.21 -29.65
N LYS A 705 16.96 4.49 -30.70
CA LYS A 705 17.69 3.50 -31.51
C LYS A 705 16.76 2.41 -32.09
N VAL A 706 15.50 2.75 -32.34
CA VAL A 706 14.51 1.85 -32.93
C VAL A 706 14.66 1.87 -34.45
N PRO A 707 14.77 0.69 -35.12
CA PRO A 707 14.87 0.63 -36.57
C PRO A 707 13.65 1.23 -37.31
N ASP A 708 13.84 1.61 -38.58
CA ASP A 708 12.77 2.20 -39.40
C ASP A 708 11.55 1.27 -39.55
N GLN A 709 11.78 -0.05 -39.61
CA GLN A 709 10.71 -1.06 -39.64
C GLN A 709 9.93 -1.20 -38.31
N GLY A 710 10.38 -0.53 -37.25
CA GLY A 710 9.77 -0.58 -35.93
C GLY A 710 10.24 -1.77 -35.08
N GLU A 711 9.64 -1.90 -33.90
CA GLU A 711 9.83 -3.02 -32.99
C GLU A 711 8.60 -3.22 -32.09
N GLU A 712 8.50 -4.40 -31.46
CA GLU A 712 7.46 -4.67 -30.48
C GLU A 712 7.49 -3.65 -29.32
N GLY A 713 6.29 -3.20 -28.91
CA GLY A 713 6.14 -2.21 -27.84
C GLY A 713 6.27 -0.75 -28.28
N ILE A 714 6.59 -0.49 -29.56
CA ILE A 714 6.48 0.83 -30.19
C ILE A 714 5.29 0.81 -31.15
N VAL A 715 4.21 1.46 -30.77
CA VAL A 715 3.03 1.59 -31.62
C VAL A 715 3.24 2.79 -32.55
N GLU A 716 3.18 2.56 -33.85
CA GLU A 716 3.32 3.62 -34.84
C GLU A 716 2.26 3.54 -35.94
N GLY A 717 1.93 4.69 -36.51
CA GLY A 717 0.94 4.86 -37.57
C GLY A 717 0.86 6.31 -38.05
N ASP A 718 0.33 6.54 -39.24
CA ASP A 718 0.17 7.89 -39.80
C ASP A 718 -0.89 8.71 -39.06
N ASN A 719 -1.92 8.04 -38.53
CA ASN A 719 -3.02 8.64 -37.78
C ASN A 719 -3.36 7.79 -36.56
N ILE A 720 -4.05 8.38 -35.58
CA ILE A 720 -4.66 7.64 -34.47
C ILE A 720 -5.99 7.03 -34.92
N ASP A 721 -5.99 5.72 -35.18
CA ASP A 721 -7.19 4.94 -35.47
C ASP A 721 -7.44 3.85 -34.41
N ASP A 722 -8.52 3.10 -34.56
CA ASP A 722 -8.89 2.04 -33.62
C ASP A 722 -7.81 0.94 -33.52
N ALA A 723 -7.14 0.63 -34.63
CA ALA A 723 -6.06 -0.36 -34.65
C ALA A 723 -4.80 0.13 -33.93
N PHE A 724 -4.48 1.43 -34.03
CA PHE A 724 -3.43 2.07 -33.26
C PHE A 724 -3.72 1.99 -31.76
N MET A 725 -4.91 2.39 -31.33
CA MET A 725 -5.26 2.37 -29.91
C MET A 725 -5.40 0.95 -29.35
N THR A 726 -5.93 0.01 -30.12
CA THR A 726 -6.02 -1.41 -29.72
C THR A 726 -4.65 -2.00 -29.43
N ARG A 727 -3.66 -1.77 -30.32
CA ARG A 727 -2.27 -2.22 -30.09
C ARG A 727 -1.68 -1.62 -28.81
N LEU A 728 -1.95 -0.35 -28.51
CA LEU A 728 -1.50 0.27 -27.25
C LEU A 728 -2.18 -0.37 -26.03
N PHE A 729 -3.47 -0.67 -26.11
CA PHE A 729 -4.21 -1.33 -25.02
C PHE A 729 -3.73 -2.75 -24.75
N ASP A 730 -3.44 -3.52 -25.79
CA ASP A 730 -2.87 -4.87 -25.65
C ASP A 730 -1.52 -4.82 -24.91
N LEU A 731 -0.67 -3.84 -25.23
CA LEU A 731 0.61 -3.62 -24.56
C LEU A 731 0.44 -3.13 -23.11
N LEU A 732 -0.54 -2.26 -22.84
CA LEU A 732 -0.88 -1.82 -21.49
C LEU A 732 -1.41 -2.97 -20.62
N ALA A 733 -2.22 -3.87 -21.21
CA ALA A 733 -2.72 -5.06 -20.53
C ALA A 733 -1.60 -6.05 -20.18
N ALA A 734 -0.55 -6.11 -21.01
CA ALA A 734 0.68 -6.85 -20.71
C ALA A 734 1.61 -6.14 -19.70
N HIS A 735 1.21 -4.95 -19.22
CA HIS A 735 1.91 -4.07 -18.25
C HIS A 735 3.23 -3.46 -18.74
N ARG A 736 4.17 -4.27 -19.25
CA ARG A 736 5.47 -3.83 -19.79
C ARG A 736 5.89 -4.67 -20.99
N VAL A 737 6.81 -4.13 -21.77
CA VAL A 737 7.41 -4.76 -22.96
C VAL A 737 8.67 -5.52 -22.55
N TRP A 738 8.49 -6.70 -21.96
CA TRP A 738 9.60 -7.49 -21.41
C TRP A 738 10.65 -7.89 -22.45
N SER A 739 10.25 -8.08 -23.71
CA SER A 739 11.16 -8.40 -24.83
C SER A 739 12.20 -7.30 -25.10
N ARG A 740 11.99 -6.07 -24.60
CA ARG A 740 12.90 -4.95 -24.73
C ARG A 740 14.06 -4.97 -23.73
N SER A 741 14.03 -5.79 -22.68
CA SER A 741 15.06 -5.78 -21.61
C SER A 741 16.49 -5.97 -22.13
N SER A 742 16.70 -6.71 -23.22
CA SER A 742 18.02 -6.90 -23.83
C SER A 742 18.57 -5.68 -24.57
N LYS A 743 17.74 -4.65 -24.80
CA LYS A 743 18.10 -3.44 -25.56
C LYS A 743 18.43 -2.24 -24.66
N ILE A 744 17.91 -2.23 -23.42
CA ILE A 744 17.95 -1.03 -22.56
C ILE A 744 19.36 -0.71 -22.04
N ASP A 745 20.26 -1.68 -21.96
CA ASP A 745 21.65 -1.48 -21.50
C ASP A 745 22.46 -0.54 -22.41
N GLN A 746 22.02 -0.36 -23.66
CA GLN A 746 22.65 0.55 -24.63
C GLN A 746 22.01 1.94 -24.65
N ILE A 747 20.96 2.17 -23.86
CA ILE A 747 20.19 3.41 -23.83
C ILE A 747 20.71 4.28 -22.66
N PRO A 748 21.27 5.48 -22.94
CA PRO A 748 21.82 6.34 -21.91
C PRO A 748 20.71 7.15 -21.22
N ALA A 749 19.96 6.51 -20.31
CA ALA A 749 18.79 7.10 -19.65
C ALA A 749 18.70 6.81 -18.15
#